data_AF-A0A924PNQ9-F1
#
_entry.id   AF-A0A924PNQ9-F1
#
_cell.length_a   1.000
_cell.length_b   1.000
_cell.length_c   1.000
_cell.angle_alpha   90.00
_cell.angle_beta   90.00
_cell.angle_gamma   90.00
#
_symmetry.space_group_name_H-M   'P 1'
#
loop_
_entity.id
_entity.type
_entity.pdbx_description
1 polymer ?
#
loop_
_entity_poly.entity_id
_entity_poly.type
_entity_poly.pdbx_seq_one_letter_code
_entity_poly.pdbx_strand_id
1 'polypeptide(L)'
;TWLEANRGTMPRDRLIQSGEHIMSFALAQMADPAFPQQDLNLGLLDQTRENLRRVIKGMPARERVYAEIKARAATRFAPMTVARLISDPDRPIVAGSYAISGTFTKEAWDQYVKDAFKNAANNELQATDWVLKTASSDDLTLEGSPEQIQKALTQLYKLEYVREWQKFMQGITVQEFGSFEKAVVHMNRLGDPAASPVGLLLRTLYDQTAWDNPSLLNDKLALGQRGFVDWFKQSILRMAPSSVAVNVNVAMPTSDIPLGPIGKEFVGLNRLMMPRDGGATLVRSYLDALSKIRTRFNQMKNQGDPGPASRQLMVQTLEGSSELADALKLVDEQMLNGMSESAKATLRPLLVRPLMQAFAVIVRPTESELNRVWMAQVFEPYQQTLSAKYPFDRGSKVEASPVEVAKVFGSEGGVAKFVEQSLAALVVRRGDTVSPRTWADMGVRLLPDFSGGLAAWVAPLSGQGGASSAGGGAGAAAAEAQTVFELLPQAVPGLTEYTVDIDGQQLRYRNAAATWSHFVWPGPGTPGVKISGVTYDGRTLEFFNEPGRYGLEKMINTAQRKRTDSGAFELRWPQGALAVALQLRIISNAAPPATAATTTPAGASVGGGRPGALPAMIAGGADATVASITPEAKP
;
A
#
# COMPACT_ATOMS: atom_id res chain seq x y z
N THR A 1 -13.17 21.22 -3.71
CA THR A 1 -14.54 21.74 -3.42
C THR A 1 -14.59 22.31 -2.00
N TRP A 2 -15.67 23.01 -1.61
CA TRP A 2 -15.82 23.50 -0.22
C TRP A 2 -15.70 22.36 0.80
N LEU A 3 -16.26 21.18 0.50
CA LEU A 3 -16.15 19.99 1.34
C LEU A 3 -14.69 19.51 1.49
N GLU A 4 -13.90 19.52 0.42
CA GLU A 4 -12.48 19.15 0.51
C GLU A 4 -11.66 20.16 1.33
N ALA A 5 -11.99 21.46 1.23
CA ALA A 5 -11.33 22.51 2.01
C ALA A 5 -11.70 22.48 3.50
N ASN A 6 -12.88 21.93 3.84
CA ASN A 6 -13.40 21.89 5.21
C ASN A 6 -13.45 20.45 5.79
N ARG A 7 -12.70 19.51 5.20
CA ARG A 7 -12.74 18.08 5.60
C ARG A 7 -12.10 17.75 6.95
N GLY A 8 -11.33 18.69 7.52
CA GLY A 8 -10.54 18.44 8.72
C GLY A 8 -9.63 17.22 8.57
N THR A 9 -9.68 16.31 9.55
CA THR A 9 -8.91 15.04 9.57
C THR A 9 -9.58 13.90 8.79
N MET A 10 -10.76 14.12 8.20
CA MET A 10 -11.50 13.07 7.50
C MET A 10 -10.74 12.64 6.23
N PRO A 11 -10.51 11.32 6.03
CA PRO A 11 -9.99 10.79 4.77
C PRO A 11 -10.91 11.17 3.60
N ARG A 12 -10.33 11.46 2.44
CA ARG A 12 -11.08 11.92 1.27
C ARG A 12 -12.17 10.92 0.85
N ASP A 13 -11.88 9.62 0.88
CA ASP A 13 -12.84 8.60 0.46
C ASP A 13 -14.06 8.50 1.40
N ARG A 14 -13.85 8.65 2.71
CA ARG A 14 -14.95 8.76 3.70
C ARG A 14 -15.82 10.00 3.46
N LEU A 15 -15.18 11.12 3.12
CA LEU A 15 -15.90 12.35 2.81
C LEU A 15 -16.74 12.19 1.54
N ILE A 16 -16.20 11.55 0.51
CA ILE A 16 -16.93 11.26 -0.74
C ILE A 16 -18.13 10.35 -0.45
N GLN A 17 -17.94 9.29 0.33
CA GLN A 17 -19.01 8.35 0.68
C GLN A 17 -20.13 9.01 1.50
N SER A 18 -19.78 9.78 2.53
CA SER A 18 -20.75 10.50 3.35
C SER A 18 -21.50 11.56 2.53
N GLY A 19 -20.76 12.30 1.71
CA GLY A 19 -21.33 13.28 0.79
C GLY A 19 -22.33 12.66 -0.18
N GLU A 20 -21.99 11.54 -0.81
CA GLU A 20 -22.89 10.81 -1.70
C GLU A 20 -24.11 10.27 -0.98
N HIS A 21 -23.92 9.71 0.23
CA HIS A 21 -25.04 9.17 1.00
C HIS A 21 -26.04 10.26 1.37
N ILE A 22 -25.56 11.39 1.91
CA ILE A 22 -26.42 12.52 2.27
C ILE A 22 -27.10 13.08 1.02
N MET A 23 -26.35 13.26 -0.07
CA MET A 23 -26.89 13.79 -1.31
C MET A 23 -27.94 12.86 -1.91
N SER A 24 -27.67 11.57 -2.04
CA SER A 24 -28.62 10.59 -2.57
C SER A 24 -29.85 10.42 -1.68
N PHE A 25 -29.67 10.41 -0.36
CA PHE A 25 -30.76 10.36 0.61
C PHE A 25 -31.64 11.60 0.52
N ALA A 26 -31.06 12.81 0.53
CA ALA A 26 -31.82 14.05 0.39
C ALA A 26 -32.55 14.12 -0.95
N LEU A 27 -31.90 13.71 -2.05
CA LEU A 27 -32.53 13.65 -3.37
C LEU A 27 -33.69 12.65 -3.44
N ALA A 28 -33.57 11.50 -2.78
CA ALA A 28 -34.62 10.47 -2.75
C ALA A 28 -35.81 10.87 -1.87
N GLN A 29 -35.56 11.57 -0.76
CA GLN A 29 -36.59 11.95 0.21
C GLN A 29 -37.22 13.32 -0.06
N MET A 30 -36.72 14.09 -1.03
CA MET A 30 -37.26 15.41 -1.37
C MET A 30 -38.74 15.41 -1.79
N ALA A 31 -39.28 14.25 -2.20
CA ALA A 31 -40.69 14.10 -2.56
C ALA A 31 -41.57 13.65 -1.38
N ASP A 32 -40.99 13.27 -0.23
CA ASP A 32 -41.72 12.85 0.97
C ASP A 32 -42.19 14.07 1.78
N PRO A 33 -43.51 14.29 1.96
CA PRO A 33 -44.04 15.39 2.77
C PRO A 33 -43.59 15.39 4.23
N ALA A 34 -43.19 14.23 4.77
CA ALA A 34 -42.73 14.08 6.15
C ALA A 34 -41.23 14.37 6.33
N PHE A 35 -40.48 14.58 5.23
CA PHE A 35 -39.07 14.93 5.31
C PHE A 35 -38.91 16.33 5.93
N PRO A 36 -38.01 16.53 6.92
CA PRO A 36 -37.88 17.81 7.62
C PRO A 36 -37.51 18.92 6.64
N GLN A 37 -38.44 19.84 6.43
CA GLN A 37 -38.22 21.05 5.66
C GLN A 37 -37.49 22.05 6.55
N GLN A 38 -36.46 22.70 6.03
CA GLN A 38 -35.85 23.82 6.75
C GLN A 38 -36.82 24.99 6.80
N ASP A 39 -37.05 25.54 7.98
CA ASP A 39 -37.91 26.71 8.15
C ASP A 39 -37.41 27.87 7.29
N LEU A 40 -38.34 28.44 6.51
CA LEU A 40 -38.03 29.49 5.54
C LEU A 40 -37.75 30.80 6.27
N ASN A 41 -36.50 31.24 6.31
CA ASN A 41 -36.17 32.58 6.78
C ASN A 41 -36.56 33.62 5.71
N LEU A 42 -37.75 34.21 5.86
CA LEU A 42 -38.33 35.18 4.92
C LEU A 42 -37.43 36.41 4.71
N GLY A 43 -36.76 36.89 5.75
CA GLY A 43 -35.85 38.04 5.66
C GLY A 43 -34.60 37.73 4.82
N LEU A 44 -33.98 36.57 5.05
CA LEU A 44 -32.86 36.10 4.23
C LEU A 44 -33.30 35.87 2.78
N LEU A 45 -34.49 35.31 2.57
CA LEU A 45 -35.06 35.06 1.24
C LEU A 45 -35.25 36.37 0.46
N ASP A 46 -35.85 37.39 1.08
CA ASP A 46 -36.11 38.67 0.41
C ASP A 46 -34.82 39.45 0.15
N GLN A 47 -33.86 39.44 1.07
CA GLN A 47 -32.53 40.00 0.84
C GLN A 47 -31.79 39.28 -0.29
N THR A 48 -31.88 37.95 -0.34
CA THR A 48 -31.27 37.14 -1.41
C THR A 48 -31.91 37.44 -2.76
N ARG A 49 -33.25 37.56 -2.81
CA ARG A 49 -33.98 37.96 -4.03
C ARG A 49 -33.60 39.33 -4.52
N GLU A 50 -33.49 40.33 -3.64
CA GLU A 50 -33.12 41.69 -4.03
C GLU A 50 -31.67 41.75 -4.54
N ASN A 51 -30.75 41.04 -3.89
CA ASN A 51 -29.37 40.92 -4.36
C ASN A 51 -29.29 40.22 -5.72
N LEU A 52 -30.01 39.11 -5.92
CA LEU A 52 -30.07 38.40 -7.20
C LEU A 52 -30.67 39.28 -8.31
N ARG A 53 -31.75 40.03 -8.01
CA ARG A 53 -32.35 40.99 -8.96
C ARG A 53 -31.33 42.02 -9.43
N ARG A 54 -30.50 42.57 -8.54
CA ARG A 54 -29.45 43.53 -8.90
C ARG A 54 -28.37 42.92 -9.80
N VAL A 55 -27.95 41.70 -9.49
CA VAL A 55 -26.96 40.98 -10.31
C VAL A 55 -27.51 40.66 -11.70
N ILE A 56 -28.78 40.23 -11.78
CA ILE A 56 -29.44 39.86 -13.04
C ILE A 56 -29.66 41.08 -13.94
N LYS A 57 -29.99 42.25 -13.39
CA LYS A 57 -30.11 43.49 -14.19
C LYS A 57 -28.80 43.90 -14.89
N GLY A 58 -27.65 43.41 -14.43
CA GLY A 58 -26.34 43.64 -15.07
C GLY A 58 -25.93 42.57 -16.09
N MET A 59 -26.70 41.48 -16.25
CA MET A 59 -26.36 40.38 -17.16
C MET A 59 -26.87 40.64 -18.59
N PRO A 60 -26.07 40.30 -19.63
CA PRO A 60 -26.53 40.30 -21.01
C PRO A 60 -27.81 39.48 -21.20
N ALA A 61 -28.71 39.91 -22.10
CA ALA A 61 -30.00 39.23 -22.32
C ALA A 61 -29.81 37.75 -22.66
N ARG A 62 -28.81 37.42 -23.49
CA ARG A 62 -28.44 36.02 -23.81
C ARG A 62 -28.10 35.16 -22.60
N GLU A 63 -27.40 35.72 -21.61
CA GLU A 63 -27.03 34.98 -20.40
C GLU A 63 -28.24 34.75 -19.49
N ARG A 64 -29.16 35.72 -19.42
CA ARG A 64 -30.42 35.60 -18.68
C ARG A 64 -31.32 34.53 -19.27
N VAL A 65 -31.53 34.57 -20.59
CA VAL A 65 -32.31 33.54 -21.32
C VAL A 65 -31.69 32.15 -21.13
N TYR A 66 -30.36 32.05 -21.24
CA TYR A 66 -29.67 30.79 -21.00
C TYR A 66 -29.87 30.28 -19.57
N ALA A 67 -29.71 31.14 -18.56
CA ALA A 67 -29.89 30.80 -17.15
C ALA A 67 -31.33 30.36 -16.85
N GLU A 68 -32.32 30.99 -17.48
CA GLU A 68 -33.72 30.63 -17.31
C GLU A 68 -34.05 29.27 -17.91
N ILE A 69 -33.64 29.01 -19.15
CA ILE A 69 -33.84 27.70 -19.80
C ILE A 69 -33.18 26.61 -18.97
N LYS A 70 -31.98 26.87 -18.44
CA LYS A 70 -31.29 25.97 -17.50
C LYS A 70 -32.13 25.75 -16.22
N ALA A 71 -32.62 26.81 -15.57
CA ALA A 71 -33.43 26.67 -14.36
C ALA A 71 -34.71 25.84 -14.60
N ARG A 72 -35.42 26.10 -15.71
CA ARG A 72 -36.61 25.32 -16.11
C ARG A 72 -36.27 23.85 -16.36
N ALA A 73 -35.16 23.58 -17.06
CA ALA A 73 -34.69 22.21 -17.26
C ALA A 73 -34.33 21.51 -15.93
N ALA A 74 -33.76 22.21 -14.96
CA ALA A 74 -33.36 21.63 -13.67
C ALA A 74 -34.55 21.12 -12.85
N THR A 75 -35.71 21.77 -13.00
CA THR A 75 -36.96 21.35 -12.35
C THR A 75 -37.63 20.17 -13.05
N ARG A 76 -37.39 20.00 -14.36
CA ARG A 76 -38.04 18.97 -15.18
C ARG A 76 -37.30 17.64 -15.18
N PHE A 77 -35.98 17.68 -15.09
CA PHE A 77 -35.13 16.50 -15.18
C PHE A 77 -34.45 16.23 -13.84
N ALA A 78 -34.60 15.01 -13.34
CA ALA A 78 -33.97 14.60 -12.09
C ALA A 78 -32.42 14.62 -12.21
N PRO A 79 -31.70 15.04 -11.16
CA PRO A 79 -30.25 15.08 -11.16
C PRO A 79 -29.63 13.68 -11.34
N MET A 80 -28.40 13.66 -11.85
CA MET A 80 -27.66 12.43 -12.14
C MET A 80 -26.50 12.27 -11.14
N THR A 81 -26.47 11.13 -10.46
CA THR A 81 -25.46 10.75 -9.45
C THR A 81 -24.93 9.36 -9.74
N VAL A 82 -23.74 9.02 -9.24
CA VAL A 82 -23.17 7.66 -9.40
C VAL A 82 -24.13 6.61 -8.81
N ALA A 83 -24.65 6.83 -7.60
CA ALA A 83 -25.66 5.96 -6.98
C ALA A 83 -26.92 5.69 -7.83
N ARG A 84 -27.32 6.62 -8.73
CA ARG A 84 -28.45 6.43 -9.66
C ARG A 84 -28.06 5.58 -10.88
N LEU A 85 -26.78 5.56 -11.24
CA LEU A 85 -26.27 4.85 -12.43
C LEU A 85 -25.92 3.39 -12.13
N ILE A 86 -25.55 3.07 -10.89
CA ILE A 86 -25.17 1.72 -10.46
C ILE A 86 -26.31 1.05 -9.70
N SER A 87 -26.25 -0.28 -9.55
CA SER A 87 -27.23 -1.02 -8.75
C SER A 87 -26.90 -0.91 -7.25
N ASP A 88 -27.91 -1.07 -6.39
CA ASP A 88 -27.75 -1.08 -4.92
C ASP A 88 -26.60 -1.95 -4.37
N PRO A 89 -26.37 -3.20 -4.83
CA PRO A 89 -25.24 -4.01 -4.37
C PRO A 89 -23.85 -3.45 -4.76
N ASP A 90 -23.77 -2.49 -5.67
CA ASP A 90 -22.51 -1.91 -6.16
C ASP A 90 -22.14 -0.61 -5.47
N ARG A 91 -23.06 0.00 -4.70
CA ARG A 91 -22.82 1.20 -3.89
C ARG A 91 -21.65 1.09 -2.89
N PRO A 92 -21.35 -0.07 -2.26
CA PRO A 92 -20.15 -0.17 -1.41
C PRO A 92 -18.84 -0.24 -2.21
N ILE A 93 -18.88 -0.38 -3.54
CA ILE A 93 -17.70 -0.57 -4.40
C ILE A 93 -17.31 0.75 -5.07
N VAL A 94 -18.28 1.47 -5.63
CA VAL A 94 -18.05 2.70 -6.38
C VAL A 94 -18.89 3.82 -5.78
N ALA A 95 -18.26 4.97 -5.58
CA ALA A 95 -18.90 6.16 -5.04
C ALA A 95 -18.66 7.39 -5.93
N GLY A 96 -19.57 8.35 -5.86
CA GLY A 96 -19.51 9.63 -6.56
C GLY A 96 -19.76 10.82 -5.65
N SER A 97 -18.85 11.79 -5.67
CA SER A 97 -18.96 13.01 -4.86
C SER A 97 -19.69 14.18 -5.52
N TYR A 98 -20.21 13.98 -6.73
CA TYR A 98 -20.81 15.05 -7.54
C TYR A 98 -22.16 14.63 -8.11
N ALA A 99 -23.16 15.51 -8.00
CA ALA A 99 -24.42 15.39 -8.72
C ALA A 99 -24.42 16.36 -9.90
N ILE A 100 -24.66 15.83 -11.09
CA ILE A 100 -24.92 16.65 -12.28
C ILE A 100 -26.38 17.07 -12.21
N SER A 101 -26.63 18.38 -12.39
CA SER A 101 -28.00 18.88 -12.61
C SER A 101 -28.64 18.17 -13.81
N GLY A 102 -29.91 17.77 -13.69
CA GLY A 102 -30.62 17.06 -14.78
C GLY A 102 -30.64 17.82 -16.09
N THR A 103 -30.43 19.15 -16.04
CA THR A 103 -30.20 20.04 -17.18
C THR A 103 -29.12 19.57 -18.13
N PHE A 104 -28.05 18.98 -17.62
CA PHE A 104 -26.86 18.59 -18.38
C PHE A 104 -26.87 17.09 -18.66
N THR A 105 -28.02 16.56 -19.03
CA THR A 105 -28.17 15.18 -19.51
C THR A 105 -28.52 15.18 -20.99
N LYS A 106 -28.18 14.10 -21.70
CA LYS A 106 -28.59 13.93 -23.09
C LYS A 106 -30.11 13.97 -23.24
N GLU A 107 -30.82 13.38 -22.28
CA GLU A 107 -32.28 13.40 -22.25
C GLU A 107 -32.84 14.83 -22.19
N ALA A 108 -32.30 15.68 -21.31
CA ALA A 108 -32.69 17.09 -21.24
C ALA A 108 -32.38 17.86 -22.52
N TRP A 109 -31.25 17.55 -23.17
CA TRP A 109 -30.90 18.12 -24.46
C TRP A 109 -31.92 17.78 -25.55
N ASP A 110 -32.22 16.48 -25.71
CA ASP A 110 -33.07 15.96 -26.77
C ASP A 110 -34.55 16.33 -26.57
N GLN A 111 -35.04 16.37 -25.32
CA GLN A 111 -36.47 16.58 -25.02
C GLN A 111 -36.86 18.05 -24.76
N TYR A 112 -35.92 18.93 -24.43
CA TYR A 112 -36.26 20.30 -24.01
C TYR A 112 -35.27 21.37 -24.44
N VAL A 113 -33.99 21.26 -24.08
CA VAL A 113 -33.02 22.37 -24.21
C VAL A 113 -32.81 22.78 -25.67
N LYS A 114 -32.71 21.81 -26.58
CA LYS A 114 -32.52 22.09 -28.02
C LYS A 114 -33.68 22.91 -28.60
N ASP A 115 -34.91 22.55 -28.28
CA ASP A 115 -36.11 23.24 -28.77
C ASP A 115 -36.31 24.57 -28.05
N ALA A 116 -35.99 24.65 -26.76
CA ALA A 116 -36.02 25.89 -25.99
C ALA A 116 -35.06 26.93 -26.59
N PHE A 117 -33.85 26.55 -26.99
CA PHE A 117 -32.91 27.45 -27.68
C PHE A 117 -33.40 27.87 -29.07
N LYS A 118 -34.06 26.96 -29.81
CA LYS A 118 -34.67 27.32 -31.09
C LYS A 118 -35.79 28.34 -30.89
N ASN A 119 -36.64 28.16 -29.89
CA ASN A 119 -37.73 29.09 -29.59
C ASN A 119 -37.22 30.45 -29.10
N ALA A 120 -36.19 30.44 -28.24
CA ALA A 120 -35.51 31.63 -27.74
C ALA A 120 -34.88 32.50 -28.82
N ALA A 121 -34.37 31.87 -29.89
CA ALA A 121 -33.73 32.57 -30.99
C ALA A 121 -34.73 33.17 -31.98
N ASN A 122 -35.98 32.66 -32.02
CA ASN A 122 -37.01 33.07 -32.98
C ASN A 122 -38.12 33.93 -32.37
N ASN A 123 -38.25 33.97 -31.04
CA ASN A 123 -39.32 34.68 -30.36
C ASN A 123 -38.78 35.46 -29.15
N GLU A 124 -39.47 36.54 -28.80
CA GLU A 124 -39.28 37.23 -27.54
C GLU A 124 -39.71 36.32 -26.38
N LEU A 125 -38.80 36.10 -25.43
CA LEU A 125 -39.12 35.29 -24.25
C LEU A 125 -39.72 36.18 -23.18
N GLN A 126 -41.03 36.02 -22.99
CA GLN A 126 -41.75 36.56 -21.85
C GLN A 126 -41.58 35.60 -20.67
N ALA A 127 -40.76 36.00 -19.71
CA ALA A 127 -40.45 35.21 -18.53
C ALA A 127 -40.96 35.92 -17.28
N THR A 128 -41.91 35.30 -16.59
CA THR A 128 -42.21 35.66 -15.21
C THR A 128 -41.37 34.77 -14.32
N ASP A 129 -40.25 35.29 -13.81
CA ASP A 129 -39.41 34.53 -12.88
C ASP A 129 -40.18 34.35 -11.56
N TRP A 130 -40.65 33.13 -11.33
CA TRP A 130 -41.41 32.76 -10.12
C TRP A 130 -40.59 32.91 -8.84
N VAL A 131 -39.25 32.89 -8.91
CA VAL A 131 -38.36 33.07 -7.76
C VAL A 131 -38.13 34.55 -7.46
N LEU A 132 -37.92 35.37 -8.48
CA LEU A 132 -37.60 36.80 -8.31
C LEU A 132 -38.81 37.73 -8.38
N LYS A 133 -39.98 37.21 -8.80
CA LYS A 133 -41.23 37.96 -9.04
C LYS A 133 -41.03 39.17 -9.95
N THR A 134 -40.17 39.04 -10.95
CA THR A 134 -39.94 40.06 -11.98
C THR A 134 -40.42 39.52 -13.32
N ALA A 135 -41.23 40.30 -14.03
CA ALA A 135 -41.50 40.07 -15.45
C ALA A 135 -40.36 40.75 -16.23
N SER A 136 -39.55 39.96 -16.92
CA SER A 136 -38.56 40.47 -17.87
C SER A 136 -38.92 39.99 -19.27
N SER A 137 -38.91 40.93 -20.21
CA SER A 137 -39.04 40.65 -21.63
C SER A 137 -37.65 40.67 -22.24
N ASP A 138 -37.15 39.50 -22.63
CA ASP A 138 -35.83 39.39 -23.26
C ASP A 138 -36.00 39.03 -24.73
N ASP A 139 -35.77 40.02 -25.59
CA ASP A 139 -35.76 39.85 -27.04
C ASP A 139 -34.32 39.68 -27.54
N LEU A 140 -33.97 38.44 -27.85
CA LEU A 140 -32.66 38.11 -28.43
C LEU A 140 -32.60 38.40 -29.93
N THR A 141 -33.72 38.60 -30.62
CA THR A 141 -33.73 38.81 -32.08
C THR A 141 -33.01 40.08 -32.51
N LEU A 142 -32.81 41.01 -31.57
CA LEU A 142 -32.05 42.25 -31.76
C LEU A 142 -30.52 42.07 -31.63
N GLU A 143 -30.05 40.93 -31.10
CA GLU A 143 -28.61 40.67 -30.90
C GLU A 143 -27.91 40.02 -32.11
N GLY A 144 -28.67 39.48 -33.08
CA GLY A 144 -28.12 38.82 -34.27
C GLY A 144 -29.13 37.96 -35.02
N SER A 145 -28.67 37.17 -36.00
CA SER A 145 -29.58 36.25 -36.70
C SER A 145 -30.02 35.10 -35.76
N PRO A 146 -31.23 34.55 -35.93
CA PRO A 146 -31.71 33.42 -35.12
C PRO A 146 -30.72 32.24 -35.08
N GLU A 147 -30.08 31.93 -36.20
CA GLU A 147 -29.09 30.86 -36.30
C GLU A 147 -27.82 31.16 -35.49
N GLN A 148 -27.36 32.41 -35.51
CA GLN A 148 -26.20 32.84 -34.74
C GLN A 148 -26.47 32.78 -33.24
N ILE A 149 -27.66 33.22 -32.80
CA ILE A 149 -28.09 33.18 -31.41
C ILE A 149 -28.22 31.74 -30.93
N GLN A 150 -28.90 30.89 -31.70
CA GLN A 150 -29.06 29.46 -31.38
C GLN A 150 -27.69 28.76 -31.28
N LYS A 151 -26.76 29.06 -32.19
CA LYS A 151 -25.40 28.52 -32.17
C LYS A 151 -24.62 28.99 -30.95
N ALA A 152 -24.72 30.27 -30.58
CA ALA A 152 -24.07 30.82 -29.40
C ALA A 152 -24.61 30.18 -28.10
N LEU A 153 -25.93 30.06 -27.95
CA LEU A 153 -26.57 29.39 -26.80
C LEU A 153 -26.16 27.91 -26.73
N THR A 154 -26.15 27.22 -27.87
CA THR A 154 -25.70 25.82 -27.94
C THR A 154 -24.24 25.68 -27.54
N GLN A 155 -23.37 26.59 -27.97
CA GLN A 155 -21.95 26.56 -27.61
C GLN A 155 -21.74 26.80 -26.11
N LEU A 156 -22.44 27.77 -25.51
CA LEU A 156 -22.41 28.00 -24.07
C LEU A 156 -22.87 26.75 -23.30
N TYR A 157 -23.99 26.15 -23.71
CA TYR A 157 -24.50 24.93 -23.12
C TYR A 157 -23.49 23.79 -23.18
N LYS A 158 -22.90 23.52 -24.36
CA LYS A 158 -21.93 22.44 -24.54
C LYS A 158 -20.67 22.65 -23.70
N LEU A 159 -20.19 23.88 -23.57
CA LEU A 159 -19.04 24.20 -22.72
C LEU A 159 -19.32 23.92 -21.24
N GLU A 160 -20.50 24.29 -20.75
CA GLU A 160 -20.89 24.00 -19.37
C GLU A 160 -21.15 22.49 -19.17
N TYR A 161 -21.78 21.83 -20.14
CA TYR A 161 -21.98 20.39 -20.18
C TYR A 161 -20.65 19.64 -19.98
N VAL A 162 -19.61 19.99 -20.76
CA VAL A 162 -18.28 19.40 -20.62
C VAL A 162 -17.74 19.57 -19.20
N ARG A 163 -17.82 20.78 -18.62
CA ARG A 163 -17.29 21.06 -17.27
C ARG A 163 -17.99 20.23 -16.20
N GLU A 164 -19.32 20.11 -16.29
CA GLU A 164 -20.11 19.35 -15.33
C GLU A 164 -19.80 17.85 -15.39
N TRP A 165 -19.65 17.30 -16.60
CA TRP A 165 -19.27 15.90 -16.80
C TRP A 165 -17.81 15.60 -16.42
N GLN A 166 -16.88 16.54 -16.65
CA GLN A 166 -15.50 16.41 -16.17
C GLN A 166 -15.44 16.36 -14.64
N LYS A 167 -16.15 17.26 -13.94
CA LYS A 167 -16.25 17.24 -12.47
C LYS A 167 -16.86 15.93 -11.97
N PHE A 168 -17.92 15.46 -12.63
CA PHE A 168 -18.57 14.21 -12.29
C PHE A 168 -17.59 13.04 -12.36
N MET A 169 -16.88 12.89 -13.49
CA MET A 169 -15.90 11.83 -13.67
C MET A 169 -14.74 11.91 -12.66
N GLN A 170 -14.23 13.11 -12.37
CA GLN A 170 -13.20 13.31 -11.34
C GLN A 170 -13.70 12.96 -9.93
N GLY A 171 -15.01 13.06 -9.70
CA GLY A 171 -15.66 12.74 -8.44
C GLY A 171 -15.93 11.25 -8.23
N ILE A 172 -15.71 10.39 -9.25
CA ILE A 172 -15.90 8.94 -9.16
C ILE A 172 -14.67 8.31 -8.48
N THR A 173 -14.90 7.53 -7.44
CA THR A 173 -13.85 6.78 -6.75
C THR A 173 -14.28 5.35 -6.49
N VAL A 174 -13.29 4.46 -6.46
CA VAL A 174 -13.47 3.07 -6.04
C VAL A 174 -13.07 2.99 -4.56
N GLN A 175 -13.98 2.46 -3.76
CA GLN A 175 -13.85 2.36 -2.31
C GLN A 175 -12.81 1.30 -1.92
N GLU A 176 -12.23 1.48 -0.73
CA GLU A 176 -11.30 0.50 -0.18
C GLU A 176 -12.01 -0.82 0.17
N PHE A 177 -11.40 -1.95 -0.18
CA PHE A 177 -12.02 -3.26 0.07
C PHE A 177 -11.91 -3.70 1.54
N GLY A 178 -10.89 -3.22 2.26
CA GLY A 178 -10.70 -3.41 3.69
C GLY A 178 -10.20 -4.81 4.13
N SER A 179 -10.80 -5.89 3.64
CA SER A 179 -10.37 -7.28 3.93
C SER A 179 -10.40 -8.15 2.68
N PHE A 180 -9.71 -9.29 2.74
CA PHE A 180 -9.67 -10.24 1.64
C PHE A 180 -11.07 -10.80 1.31
N GLU A 181 -11.89 -11.12 2.32
CA GLU A 181 -13.24 -11.66 2.14
C GLU A 181 -14.16 -10.66 1.43
N LYS A 182 -14.11 -9.39 1.83
CA LYS A 182 -14.85 -8.31 1.17
C LYS A 182 -14.33 -8.08 -0.25
N ALA A 183 -13.01 -8.13 -0.45
CA ALA A 183 -12.43 -8.02 -1.78
C ALA A 183 -12.90 -9.12 -2.73
N VAL A 184 -13.07 -10.36 -2.27
CA VAL A 184 -13.64 -11.43 -3.12
C VAL A 184 -15.06 -11.07 -3.57
N VAL A 185 -15.91 -10.54 -2.67
CA VAL A 185 -17.27 -10.09 -3.02
C VAL A 185 -17.24 -8.91 -4.00
N HIS A 186 -16.40 -7.91 -3.75
CA HIS A 186 -16.27 -6.74 -4.62
C HIS A 186 -15.69 -7.10 -5.99
N MET A 187 -14.68 -7.97 -6.05
CA MET A 187 -14.11 -8.47 -7.31
C MET A 187 -15.10 -9.35 -8.08
N ASN A 188 -15.99 -10.07 -7.40
CA ASN A 188 -17.07 -10.80 -8.05
C ASN A 188 -18.02 -9.88 -8.83
N ARG A 189 -18.27 -8.67 -8.31
CA ARG A 189 -19.06 -7.64 -9.00
C ARG A 189 -18.24 -6.91 -10.07
N LEU A 190 -17.03 -6.46 -9.74
CA LEU A 190 -16.16 -5.71 -10.66
C LEU A 190 -15.73 -6.52 -11.89
N GLY A 191 -15.44 -7.81 -11.69
CA GLY A 191 -15.08 -8.74 -12.75
C GLY A 191 -16.26 -9.45 -13.40
N ASP A 192 -17.50 -9.00 -13.17
CA ASP A 192 -18.67 -9.50 -13.90
C ASP A 192 -18.72 -8.87 -15.31
N PRO A 193 -18.60 -9.65 -16.40
CA PRO A 193 -18.57 -9.09 -17.75
C PRO A 193 -19.86 -8.35 -18.16
N ALA A 194 -20.99 -8.67 -17.54
CA ALA A 194 -22.30 -8.09 -17.88
C ALA A 194 -22.74 -7.02 -16.86
N ALA A 195 -22.48 -7.24 -15.58
CA ALA A 195 -22.98 -6.42 -14.47
C ALA A 195 -21.91 -5.58 -13.76
N SER A 196 -20.69 -5.48 -14.31
CA SER A 196 -19.63 -4.67 -13.68
C SER A 196 -20.04 -3.20 -13.52
N PRO A 197 -19.96 -2.63 -12.31
CA PRO A 197 -20.30 -1.22 -12.08
C PRO A 197 -19.37 -0.26 -12.84
N VAL A 198 -18.09 -0.62 -13.01
CA VAL A 198 -17.15 0.18 -13.82
C VAL A 198 -17.55 0.14 -15.29
N GLY A 199 -17.95 -1.04 -15.80
CA GLY A 199 -18.46 -1.18 -17.16
C GLY A 199 -19.73 -0.36 -17.42
N LEU A 200 -20.69 -0.41 -16.49
CA LEU A 200 -21.93 0.38 -16.55
C LEU A 200 -21.65 1.88 -16.54
N LEU A 201 -20.73 2.34 -15.69
CA LEU A 201 -20.34 3.74 -15.63
C LEU A 201 -19.66 4.20 -16.92
N LEU A 202 -18.67 3.46 -17.43
CA LEU A 202 -17.98 3.80 -18.68
C LEU A 202 -18.95 3.88 -19.88
N ARG A 203 -19.91 2.95 -19.95
CA ARG A 203 -20.94 2.93 -21.00
C ARG A 203 -21.89 4.11 -20.89
N THR A 204 -22.36 4.42 -19.69
CA THR A 204 -23.23 5.57 -19.44
C THR A 204 -22.52 6.88 -19.74
N LEU A 205 -21.27 7.01 -19.31
CA LEU A 205 -20.43 8.18 -19.61
C LEU A 205 -20.31 8.36 -21.12
N TYR A 206 -20.00 7.28 -21.86
CA TYR A 206 -19.92 7.32 -23.31
C TYR A 206 -21.22 7.80 -23.96
N ASP A 207 -22.37 7.24 -23.56
CA ASP A 207 -23.67 7.63 -24.11
C ASP A 207 -24.00 9.11 -23.86
N GLN A 208 -23.54 9.66 -22.74
CA GLN A 208 -23.74 11.07 -22.34
C GLN A 208 -22.71 12.01 -22.98
N THR A 209 -21.53 11.54 -23.38
CA THR A 209 -20.49 12.42 -23.96
C THR A 209 -20.32 12.30 -25.47
N ALA A 210 -20.92 11.28 -26.09
CA ALA A 210 -20.71 11.00 -27.50
C ALA A 210 -21.82 11.53 -28.43
N TRP A 211 -22.97 11.98 -27.90
CA TRP A 211 -24.16 12.29 -28.69
C TRP A 211 -24.02 13.44 -29.69
N ASP A 212 -23.02 14.31 -29.52
CA ASP A 212 -22.84 15.48 -30.39
C ASP A 212 -21.86 15.26 -31.56
N ASN A 213 -21.41 14.02 -31.73
CA ASN A 213 -20.55 13.59 -32.84
C ASN A 213 -21.38 13.20 -34.07
N PRO A 214 -21.21 13.90 -35.21
CA PRO A 214 -21.96 13.60 -36.44
C PRO A 214 -21.62 12.23 -37.06
N SER A 215 -20.43 11.67 -36.80
CA SER A 215 -20.06 10.31 -37.27
C SER A 215 -20.87 9.20 -36.64
N LEU A 216 -21.25 9.31 -35.36
CA LEU A 216 -22.01 8.27 -34.68
C LEU A 216 -23.43 8.15 -35.21
N LEU A 217 -23.98 9.20 -35.81
CA LEU A 217 -25.27 9.16 -36.51
C LEU A 217 -25.15 8.39 -37.84
N ASN A 218 -24.08 8.60 -38.61
CA ASN A 218 -23.83 7.85 -39.85
C ASN A 218 -23.42 6.39 -39.60
N ASP A 219 -22.62 6.11 -38.58
CA ASP A 219 -22.26 4.74 -38.18
C ASP A 219 -23.43 3.98 -37.56
N LYS A 220 -24.35 4.66 -36.83
CA LYS A 220 -25.61 4.03 -36.37
C LYS A 220 -26.59 3.74 -37.51
N LEU A 221 -26.51 4.48 -38.62
CA LEU A 221 -27.25 4.18 -39.84
C LEU A 221 -26.59 3.06 -40.67
N ALA A 222 -25.25 2.95 -40.67
CA ALA A 222 -24.52 1.91 -41.39
C ALA A 222 -24.47 0.57 -40.62
N LEU A 223 -24.40 0.60 -39.29
CA LEU A 223 -24.49 -0.57 -38.42
C LEU A 223 -25.95 -0.81 -38.04
N GLY A 224 -26.73 -1.27 -39.02
CA GLY A 224 -27.98 -1.99 -38.79
C GLY A 224 -27.76 -3.33 -38.09
N GLN A 225 -27.15 -3.34 -36.89
CA GLN A 225 -27.13 -4.50 -36.01
C GLN A 225 -28.13 -4.33 -34.89
N ARG A 226 -29.24 -5.06 -35.06
CA ARG A 226 -30.35 -5.26 -34.14
C ARG A 226 -29.95 -5.75 -32.72
N GLY A 227 -28.69 -6.06 -32.45
CA GLY A 227 -28.26 -6.67 -31.18
C GLY A 227 -28.36 -5.78 -29.92
N PHE A 228 -28.16 -4.47 -30.01
CA PHE A 228 -28.08 -3.61 -28.82
C PHE A 228 -29.46 -3.12 -28.32
N VAL A 229 -30.37 -2.80 -29.25
CA VAL A 229 -31.73 -2.35 -28.93
C VAL A 229 -32.59 -3.54 -28.50
N ASP A 230 -32.41 -4.71 -29.08
CA ASP A 230 -33.15 -5.92 -28.70
C ASP A 230 -32.76 -6.42 -27.31
N TRP A 231 -31.49 -6.36 -26.91
CA TRP A 231 -31.07 -6.67 -25.54
C TRP A 231 -31.65 -5.69 -24.51
N PHE A 232 -31.70 -4.39 -24.82
CA PHE A 232 -32.28 -3.38 -23.93
C PHE A 232 -33.80 -3.54 -23.77
N LYS A 233 -34.53 -3.80 -24.86
CA LYS A 233 -35.96 -4.13 -24.82
C LYS A 233 -36.23 -5.45 -24.07
N GLN A 234 -35.32 -6.41 -24.14
CA GLN A 234 -35.47 -7.71 -23.50
C GLN A 234 -35.16 -7.69 -21.99
N SER A 235 -34.15 -6.93 -21.55
CA SER A 235 -33.78 -6.85 -20.13
C SER A 235 -34.64 -5.86 -19.33
N ILE A 236 -35.27 -4.87 -19.98
CA ILE A 236 -36.04 -3.82 -19.28
C ILE A 236 -37.54 -3.83 -19.63
N LEU A 237 -37.97 -4.33 -20.80
CA LEU A 237 -39.37 -4.20 -21.27
C LEU A 237 -40.12 -5.50 -21.66
N ARG A 238 -39.54 -6.71 -21.51
CA ARG A 238 -40.22 -8.02 -21.70
C ARG A 238 -41.24 -8.08 -22.87
N MET A 239 -40.84 -7.74 -24.10
CA MET A 239 -41.65 -8.00 -25.30
C MET A 239 -40.85 -8.76 -26.37
N ALA A 240 -41.49 -9.72 -27.04
CA ALA A 240 -40.88 -10.60 -28.05
C ALA A 240 -40.81 -9.92 -29.44
N PRO A 241 -39.76 -10.17 -30.26
CA PRO A 241 -39.59 -9.50 -31.55
C PRO A 241 -40.07 -10.35 -32.74
N SER A 242 -40.51 -9.67 -33.80
CA SER A 242 -40.64 -10.20 -35.17
C SER A 242 -39.69 -9.43 -36.10
N SER A 243 -38.96 -10.17 -36.95
CA SER A 243 -37.85 -9.67 -37.77
C SER A 243 -38.21 -9.56 -39.25
N VAL A 244 -37.82 -8.47 -39.91
CA VAL A 244 -37.73 -8.38 -41.39
C VAL A 244 -36.34 -7.86 -41.76
N ALA A 245 -35.50 -8.67 -42.41
CA ALA A 245 -34.14 -8.29 -42.79
C ALA A 245 -34.12 -7.48 -44.10
N VAL A 246 -33.36 -6.38 -44.12
CA VAL A 246 -32.89 -5.73 -45.35
C VAL A 246 -31.40 -5.50 -45.19
N ASN A 247 -30.63 -5.94 -46.19
CA ASN A 247 -29.17 -5.97 -46.19
C ASN A 247 -28.67 -4.86 -47.11
N VAL A 248 -27.84 -3.94 -46.63
CA VAL A 248 -27.13 -2.98 -47.49
C VAL A 248 -25.69 -2.86 -47.03
N ASN A 249 -24.76 -3.12 -47.94
CA ASN A 249 -23.32 -3.12 -47.74
C ASN A 249 -22.74 -1.84 -48.34
N VAL A 250 -22.10 -0.99 -47.52
CA VAL A 250 -21.36 0.18 -48.02
C VAL A 250 -20.01 0.27 -47.30
N ALA A 251 -18.93 0.18 -48.08
CA ALA A 251 -17.57 0.45 -47.65
C ALA A 251 -17.31 1.97 -47.67
N MET A 252 -16.69 2.53 -46.63
CA MET A 252 -16.33 3.95 -46.58
C MET A 252 -14.88 4.19 -46.13
N PRO A 253 -14.19 5.24 -46.62
CA PRO A 253 -12.79 5.53 -46.34
C PRO A 253 -12.61 6.41 -45.09
N THR A 254 -11.48 6.22 -44.40
CA THR A 254 -11.02 7.02 -43.25
C THR A 254 -10.69 8.45 -43.67
N SER A 255 -11.58 9.39 -43.37
CA SER A 255 -11.33 10.83 -43.49
C SER A 255 -11.69 11.52 -42.18
N ASP A 256 -10.88 12.51 -41.77
CA ASP A 256 -10.99 13.25 -40.51
C ASP A 256 -12.42 13.75 -40.27
N ILE A 257 -13.10 13.09 -39.33
CA ILE A 257 -14.49 13.36 -39.02
C ILE A 257 -14.53 14.55 -38.04
N PRO A 258 -15.25 15.64 -38.34
CA PRO A 258 -15.38 16.76 -37.41
C PRO A 258 -16.09 16.31 -36.12
N LEU A 259 -15.33 16.22 -35.03
CA LEU A 259 -15.83 15.93 -33.69
C LEU A 259 -16.68 17.09 -33.16
N GLY A 260 -17.77 16.77 -32.47
CA GLY A 260 -18.56 17.77 -31.75
C GLY A 260 -17.77 18.39 -30.59
N PRO A 261 -18.13 19.60 -30.11
CA PRO A 261 -17.46 20.23 -28.97
C PRO A 261 -17.39 19.35 -27.71
N ILE A 262 -18.41 18.52 -27.44
CA ILE A 262 -18.38 17.58 -26.31
C ILE A 262 -17.50 16.38 -26.67
N GLY A 263 -17.75 15.75 -27.81
CA GLY A 263 -16.99 14.59 -28.26
C GLY A 263 -15.48 14.81 -28.41
N LYS A 264 -15.05 16.05 -28.70
CA LYS A 264 -13.63 16.45 -28.73
C LYS A 264 -12.98 16.34 -27.36
N GLU A 265 -13.64 16.82 -26.31
CA GLU A 265 -13.13 16.81 -24.94
C GLU A 265 -13.12 15.40 -24.33
N PHE A 266 -14.01 14.52 -24.81
CA PHE A 266 -14.11 13.12 -24.37
C PHE A 266 -13.62 12.11 -25.41
N VAL A 267 -12.77 12.53 -26.36
CA VAL A 267 -12.23 11.67 -27.44
C VAL A 267 -11.53 10.43 -26.89
N GLY A 268 -10.87 10.57 -25.74
CA GLY A 268 -10.22 9.46 -25.05
C GLY A 268 -11.20 8.35 -24.65
N LEU A 269 -12.35 8.71 -24.06
CA LEU A 269 -13.38 7.75 -23.69
C LEU A 269 -13.99 7.08 -24.93
N ASN A 270 -14.23 7.86 -25.99
CA ASN A 270 -14.77 7.35 -27.25
C ASN A 270 -13.84 6.27 -27.85
N ARG A 271 -12.53 6.52 -27.86
CA ARG A 271 -11.52 5.56 -28.34
C ARG A 271 -11.53 4.24 -27.56
N LEU A 272 -11.82 4.26 -26.26
CA LEU A 272 -11.89 3.03 -25.45
C LEU A 272 -13.12 2.17 -25.76
N MET A 273 -14.21 2.83 -26.16
CA MET A 273 -15.52 2.22 -26.40
C MET A 273 -15.73 1.82 -27.87
N MET A 274 -14.90 2.33 -28.79
CA MET A 274 -14.91 1.93 -30.19
C MET A 274 -14.15 0.62 -30.41
N PRO A 275 -14.68 -0.33 -31.21
CA PRO A 275 -13.95 -1.50 -31.67
C PRO A 275 -12.69 -1.10 -32.45
N ARG A 276 -11.59 -1.83 -32.24
CA ARG A 276 -10.39 -1.71 -33.10
C ARG A 276 -10.37 -2.84 -34.10
N ASP A 277 -10.19 -2.53 -35.39
CA ASP A 277 -9.99 -3.49 -36.48
C ASP A 277 -10.98 -4.68 -36.49
N GLY A 278 -12.27 -4.41 -36.19
CA GLY A 278 -13.32 -5.43 -36.15
C GLY A 278 -13.33 -6.35 -34.91
N GLY A 279 -12.46 -6.08 -33.91
CA GLY A 279 -12.33 -6.85 -32.68
C GLY A 279 -13.07 -6.27 -31.47
N ALA A 280 -12.72 -6.75 -30.26
CA ALA A 280 -13.29 -6.27 -29.00
C ALA A 280 -12.84 -4.83 -28.66
N THR A 281 -13.69 -4.10 -27.95
CA THR A 281 -13.36 -2.77 -27.40
C THR A 281 -12.32 -2.88 -26.28
N LEU A 282 -11.49 -1.85 -26.08
CA LEU A 282 -10.51 -1.83 -24.98
C LEU A 282 -11.17 -1.95 -23.59
N VAL A 283 -12.36 -1.37 -23.40
CA VAL A 283 -13.13 -1.55 -22.15
C VAL A 283 -13.48 -3.02 -21.92
N ARG A 284 -13.87 -3.76 -22.96
CA ARG A 284 -14.12 -5.20 -22.85
C ARG A 284 -12.86 -5.97 -22.45
N SER A 285 -11.72 -5.68 -23.06
CA SER A 285 -10.45 -6.31 -22.70
C SER A 285 -10.06 -6.03 -21.23
N TYR A 286 -10.35 -4.83 -20.73
CA TYR A 286 -10.17 -4.48 -19.32
C TYR A 286 -11.13 -5.25 -18.40
N LEU A 287 -12.41 -5.37 -18.75
CA LEU A 287 -13.38 -6.17 -17.99
C LEU A 287 -13.00 -7.67 -17.97
N ASP A 288 -12.47 -8.19 -19.07
CA ASP A 288 -11.95 -9.55 -19.14
C ASP A 288 -10.72 -9.72 -18.22
N ALA A 289 -9.84 -8.72 -18.12
CA ALA A 289 -8.74 -8.72 -17.17
C ALA A 289 -9.24 -8.72 -15.71
N LEU A 290 -10.26 -7.92 -15.38
CA LEU A 290 -10.91 -7.96 -14.06
C LEU A 290 -11.57 -9.32 -13.76
N SER A 291 -12.14 -9.98 -14.76
CA SER A 291 -12.71 -11.34 -14.64
C SER A 291 -11.62 -12.38 -14.31
N LYS A 292 -10.41 -12.26 -14.88
CA LYS A 292 -9.27 -13.11 -14.51
C LYS A 292 -8.86 -12.90 -13.05
N ILE A 293 -8.77 -11.64 -12.60
CA ILE A 293 -8.48 -11.31 -11.19
C ILE A 293 -9.57 -11.87 -10.26
N ARG A 294 -10.84 -11.72 -10.63
CA ARG A 294 -11.98 -12.35 -9.92
C ARG A 294 -11.78 -13.86 -9.79
N THR A 295 -11.37 -14.52 -10.86
CA THR A 295 -11.15 -15.97 -10.87
C THR A 295 -10.02 -16.35 -9.92
N ARG A 296 -8.90 -15.63 -9.96
CA ARG A 296 -7.77 -15.80 -9.02
C ARG A 296 -8.21 -15.65 -7.56
N PHE A 297 -8.99 -14.62 -7.24
CA PHE A 297 -9.50 -14.37 -5.89
C PHE A 297 -10.43 -15.48 -5.39
N ASN A 298 -11.31 -16.00 -6.26
CA ASN A 298 -12.18 -17.12 -5.88
C ASN A 298 -11.39 -18.43 -5.68
N GLN A 299 -10.35 -18.68 -6.48
CA GLN A 299 -9.46 -19.82 -6.26
C GLN A 299 -8.77 -19.74 -4.90
N MET A 300 -8.23 -18.56 -4.56
CA MET A 300 -7.60 -18.30 -3.27
C MET A 300 -8.59 -18.48 -2.11
N LYS A 301 -9.83 -17.98 -2.23
CA LYS A 301 -10.88 -18.20 -1.22
C LYS A 301 -11.18 -19.68 -1.01
N ASN A 302 -11.23 -20.47 -2.08
CA ASN A 302 -11.55 -21.89 -2.01
C ASN A 302 -10.43 -22.75 -1.39
N GLN A 303 -9.20 -22.22 -1.27
CA GLN A 303 -8.07 -22.90 -0.64
C GLN A 303 -8.11 -22.83 0.91
N GLY A 304 -9.03 -22.05 1.49
CA GLY A 304 -9.22 -21.94 2.94
C GLY A 304 -8.28 -20.92 3.59
N ASP A 305 -6.95 -21.09 3.47
CA ASP A 305 -5.97 -20.13 3.99
C ASP A 305 -5.51 -19.14 2.89
N PRO A 306 -5.84 -17.84 3.01
CA PRO A 306 -5.42 -16.85 2.01
C PRO A 306 -3.92 -16.54 2.04
N GLY A 307 -3.18 -16.86 3.11
CA GLY A 307 -1.78 -16.48 3.31
C GLY A 307 -0.83 -16.93 2.19
N PRO A 308 -0.65 -18.25 1.96
CA PRO A 308 0.26 -18.77 0.94
C PRO A 308 -0.06 -18.27 -0.47
N ALA A 309 -1.35 -18.27 -0.82
CA ALA A 309 -1.82 -17.87 -2.13
C ALA A 309 -1.69 -16.35 -2.36
N SER A 310 -1.87 -15.55 -1.31
CA SER A 310 -1.65 -14.10 -1.31
C SER A 310 -0.18 -13.78 -1.53
N ARG A 311 0.72 -14.49 -0.83
CA ARG A 311 2.17 -14.36 -1.03
C ARG A 311 2.55 -14.69 -2.47
N GLN A 312 2.05 -15.80 -3.01
CA GLN A 312 2.33 -16.20 -4.39
C GLN A 312 1.85 -15.14 -5.39
N LEU A 313 0.62 -14.65 -5.25
CA LEU A 313 0.09 -13.61 -6.12
C LEU A 313 0.92 -12.33 -6.02
N MET A 314 1.31 -11.92 -4.81
CA MET A 314 2.16 -10.74 -4.60
C MET A 314 3.51 -10.87 -5.31
N VAL A 315 4.19 -12.01 -5.18
CA VAL A 315 5.46 -12.27 -5.86
C VAL A 315 5.28 -12.16 -7.38
N GLN A 316 4.27 -12.83 -7.94
CA GLN A 316 3.97 -12.78 -9.38
C GLN A 316 3.66 -11.34 -9.85
N THR A 317 2.97 -10.54 -9.04
CA THR A 317 2.70 -9.13 -9.37
C THR A 317 3.97 -8.28 -9.34
N LEU A 318 4.84 -8.47 -8.36
CA LEU A 318 6.13 -7.77 -8.28
C LEU A 318 7.10 -8.16 -9.40
N GLU A 319 7.02 -9.40 -9.90
CA GLU A 319 7.76 -9.91 -11.06
C GLU A 319 7.13 -9.51 -12.40
N GLY A 320 5.88 -9.03 -12.39
CA GLY A 320 5.16 -8.58 -13.59
C GLY A 320 4.51 -9.70 -14.41
N SER A 321 4.27 -10.87 -13.80
CA SER A 321 3.73 -12.10 -14.41
C SER A 321 2.31 -12.47 -13.94
N SER A 322 1.68 -11.64 -13.11
CA SER A 322 0.31 -11.85 -12.59
C SER A 322 -0.78 -11.15 -13.42
N GLU A 323 -2.04 -11.57 -13.22
CA GLU A 323 -3.23 -10.92 -13.79
C GLU A 323 -3.37 -9.44 -13.39
N LEU A 324 -2.93 -9.06 -12.19
CA LEU A 324 -2.91 -7.66 -11.74
C LEU A 324 -1.91 -6.81 -12.52
N ALA A 325 -0.72 -7.36 -12.77
CA ALA A 325 0.33 -6.71 -13.53
C ALA A 325 -0.07 -6.56 -15.01
N ASP A 326 -0.67 -7.60 -15.61
CA ASP A 326 -1.18 -7.57 -16.98
C ASP A 326 -2.31 -6.55 -17.15
N ALA A 327 -3.24 -6.49 -16.18
CA ALA A 327 -4.31 -5.49 -16.19
C ALA A 327 -3.77 -4.07 -16.10
N LEU A 328 -2.75 -3.83 -15.27
CA LEU A 328 -2.12 -2.51 -15.16
C LEU A 328 -1.39 -2.12 -16.45
N LYS A 329 -0.62 -3.04 -17.05
CA LYS A 329 0.04 -2.83 -18.36
C LYS A 329 -0.99 -2.51 -19.44
N LEU A 330 -2.11 -3.23 -19.49
CA LEU A 330 -3.20 -2.94 -20.44
C LEU A 330 -3.73 -1.51 -20.26
N VAL A 331 -3.94 -1.07 -19.02
CA VAL A 331 -4.40 0.30 -18.74
C VAL A 331 -3.37 1.32 -19.18
N ASP A 332 -2.11 1.19 -18.75
CA ASP A 332 -1.09 2.21 -18.98
C ASP A 332 -0.59 2.24 -20.44
N GLU A 333 -0.36 1.07 -21.06
CA GLU A 333 0.24 0.96 -22.39
C GLU A 333 -0.77 1.00 -23.54
N GLN A 334 -2.02 0.55 -23.32
CA GLN A 334 -3.03 0.45 -24.38
C GLN A 334 -4.20 1.43 -24.23
N MET A 335 -4.75 1.58 -23.03
CA MET A 335 -5.94 2.42 -22.80
C MET A 335 -5.58 3.90 -22.68
N LEU A 336 -4.60 4.22 -21.84
CA LEU A 336 -4.22 5.60 -21.55
C LEU A 336 -3.18 6.17 -22.51
N ASN A 337 -2.56 5.32 -23.33
CA ASN A 337 -1.52 5.72 -24.25
C ASN A 337 -2.05 6.61 -25.40
N GLY A 338 -1.41 7.75 -25.60
CA GLY A 338 -1.81 8.78 -26.56
C GLY A 338 -3.01 9.63 -26.13
N MET A 339 -3.48 9.53 -24.89
CA MET A 339 -4.48 10.45 -24.33
C MET A 339 -3.86 11.76 -23.83
N SER A 340 -4.65 12.84 -23.80
CA SER A 340 -4.28 14.09 -23.14
C SER A 340 -4.12 13.91 -21.63
N GLU A 341 -3.34 14.79 -20.99
CA GLU A 341 -3.09 14.72 -19.54
C GLU A 341 -4.38 14.89 -18.72
N SER A 342 -5.29 15.76 -19.16
CA SER A 342 -6.61 15.93 -18.53
C SER A 342 -7.48 14.67 -18.60
N ALA A 343 -7.46 13.96 -19.73
CA ALA A 343 -8.18 12.70 -19.90
C ALA A 343 -7.57 11.60 -19.02
N LYS A 344 -6.23 11.50 -18.97
CA LYS A 344 -5.53 10.57 -18.08
C LYS A 344 -5.85 10.83 -16.61
N ALA A 345 -5.76 12.07 -16.15
CA ALA A 345 -6.05 12.45 -14.76
C ALA A 345 -7.48 12.06 -14.34
N THR A 346 -8.41 12.04 -15.29
CA THR A 346 -9.82 11.74 -15.03
C THR A 346 -10.12 10.23 -15.13
N LEU A 347 -9.58 9.53 -16.12
CA LEU A 347 -9.89 8.11 -16.38
C LEU A 347 -9.00 7.14 -15.58
N ARG A 348 -7.74 7.50 -15.34
CA ARG A 348 -6.78 6.61 -14.66
C ARG A 348 -7.24 6.17 -13.27
N PRO A 349 -7.77 7.05 -12.39
CA PRO A 349 -8.22 6.61 -11.07
C PRO A 349 -9.32 5.55 -11.14
N LEU A 350 -10.27 5.68 -12.07
CA LEU A 350 -11.36 4.72 -12.26
C LEU A 350 -10.86 3.34 -12.70
N LEU A 351 -9.82 3.30 -13.53
CA LEU A 351 -9.25 2.05 -14.09
C LEU A 351 -8.22 1.39 -13.17
N VAL A 352 -7.40 2.19 -12.48
CA VAL A 352 -6.25 1.70 -11.69
C VAL A 352 -6.64 1.41 -10.24
N ARG A 353 -7.54 2.18 -9.62
CA ARG A 353 -7.91 1.96 -8.21
C ARG A 353 -8.45 0.56 -7.92
N PRO A 354 -9.31 -0.08 -8.76
CA PRO A 354 -9.72 -1.47 -8.53
C PRO A 354 -8.53 -2.43 -8.40
N LEU A 355 -7.49 -2.25 -9.24
CA LEU A 355 -6.30 -3.09 -9.25
C LEU A 355 -5.45 -2.84 -8.00
N MET A 356 -5.29 -1.56 -7.61
CA MET A 356 -4.60 -1.19 -6.38
C MET A 356 -5.29 -1.75 -5.15
N GLN A 357 -6.62 -1.66 -5.06
CA GLN A 357 -7.39 -2.20 -3.94
C GLN A 357 -7.33 -3.73 -3.86
N ALA A 358 -7.33 -4.42 -5.01
CA ALA A 358 -7.11 -5.86 -5.07
C ALA A 358 -5.69 -6.24 -4.57
N PHE A 359 -4.66 -5.49 -4.93
CA PHE A 359 -3.31 -5.74 -4.41
C PHE A 359 -3.17 -5.38 -2.92
N ALA A 360 -3.81 -4.30 -2.46
CA ALA A 360 -3.72 -3.85 -1.07
C ALA A 360 -4.22 -4.92 -0.08
N VAL A 361 -5.31 -5.62 -0.40
CA VAL A 361 -5.91 -6.61 0.51
C VAL A 361 -5.08 -7.89 0.67
N ILE A 362 -4.17 -8.20 -0.25
CA ILE A 362 -3.28 -9.36 -0.13
C ILE A 362 -2.01 -9.06 0.68
N VAL A 363 -1.74 -7.79 1.00
CA VAL A 363 -0.57 -7.39 1.81
C VAL A 363 -0.63 -8.00 3.20
N ARG A 364 -1.72 -7.79 3.96
CA ARG A 364 -1.82 -8.30 5.33
C ARG A 364 -1.78 -9.84 5.43
N PRO A 365 -2.51 -10.60 4.60
CA PRO A 365 -2.35 -12.06 4.57
C PRO A 365 -0.93 -12.51 4.24
N THR A 366 -0.24 -11.81 3.32
CA THR A 366 1.17 -12.09 3.00
C THR A 366 2.10 -11.82 4.19
N GLU A 367 1.93 -10.69 4.88
CA GLU A 367 2.66 -10.35 6.11
C GLU A 367 2.45 -11.42 7.20
N SER A 368 1.20 -11.86 7.39
CA SER A 368 0.86 -12.92 8.35
C SER A 368 1.49 -14.26 7.98
N GLU A 369 1.50 -14.62 6.70
CA GLU A 369 2.13 -15.85 6.22
C GLU A 369 3.65 -15.83 6.43
N LEU A 370 4.30 -14.69 6.15
CA LEU A 370 5.73 -14.52 6.43
C LEU A 370 6.04 -14.69 7.92
N ASN A 371 5.24 -14.10 8.80
CA ASN A 371 5.40 -14.25 10.25
C ASN A 371 5.19 -15.71 10.69
N ARG A 372 4.20 -16.42 10.13
CA ARG A 372 3.94 -17.83 10.45
C ARG A 372 5.11 -18.73 10.04
N VAL A 373 5.61 -18.55 8.82
CA VAL A 373 6.76 -19.29 8.31
C VAL A 373 8.02 -18.98 9.12
N TRP A 374 8.25 -17.70 9.46
CA TRP A 374 9.35 -17.28 10.32
C TRP A 374 9.29 -17.91 11.71
N MET A 375 8.11 -17.89 12.34
CA MET A 375 7.88 -18.47 13.66
C MET A 375 8.25 -19.96 13.67
N ALA A 376 7.70 -20.72 12.72
CA ALA A 376 7.90 -22.17 12.66
C ALA A 376 9.31 -22.58 12.22
N GLN A 377 9.92 -21.88 11.25
CA GLN A 377 11.19 -22.30 10.66
C GLN A 377 12.42 -21.73 11.36
N VAL A 378 12.29 -20.61 12.06
CA VAL A 378 13.45 -19.90 12.61
C VAL A 378 13.29 -19.62 14.10
N PHE A 379 12.20 -18.94 14.50
CA PHE A 379 12.07 -18.44 15.86
C PHE A 379 11.86 -19.55 16.90
N GLU A 380 10.98 -20.52 16.64
CA GLU A 380 10.74 -21.67 17.53
C GLU A 380 12.00 -22.54 17.69
N PRO A 381 12.71 -22.96 16.60
CA PRO A 381 13.99 -23.66 16.73
C PRO A 381 15.02 -22.85 17.53
N TYR A 382 15.12 -21.54 17.30
CA TYR A 382 16.01 -20.66 18.06
C TYR A 382 15.65 -20.63 19.55
N GLN A 383 14.36 -20.51 19.89
CA GLN A 383 13.90 -20.53 21.27
C GLN A 383 14.25 -21.83 21.97
N GLN A 384 13.98 -22.97 21.33
CA GLN A 384 14.20 -24.29 21.93
C GLN A 384 15.68 -24.65 22.09
N THR A 385 16.56 -24.15 21.21
CA THR A 385 17.97 -24.60 21.17
C THR A 385 18.97 -23.58 21.72
N LEU A 386 18.83 -22.30 21.38
CA LEU A 386 19.85 -21.28 21.64
C LEU A 386 19.44 -20.26 22.70
N SER A 387 18.15 -19.92 22.79
CA SER A 387 17.71 -18.76 23.58
C SER A 387 18.05 -18.83 25.08
N ALA A 388 18.12 -20.03 25.65
CA ALA A 388 18.45 -20.28 27.06
C ALA A 388 19.95 -20.59 27.30
N LYS A 389 20.80 -20.47 26.28
CA LYS A 389 22.24 -20.79 26.34
C LYS A 389 23.10 -19.52 26.22
N TYR A 390 24.28 -19.54 26.83
CA TYR A 390 25.28 -18.49 26.61
C TYR A 390 25.79 -18.58 25.16
N PRO A 391 25.94 -17.47 24.41
CA PRO A 391 25.87 -16.06 24.82
C PRO A 391 24.48 -15.39 24.72
N PHE A 392 23.45 -16.08 24.25
CA PHE A 392 22.09 -15.53 24.03
C PHE A 392 21.35 -15.24 25.34
N ASP A 393 21.60 -16.07 26.36
CA ASP A 393 21.30 -15.79 27.76
C ASP A 393 22.60 -15.67 28.57
N ARG A 394 22.91 -14.43 28.98
CA ARG A 394 24.11 -14.11 29.77
C ARG A 394 24.13 -14.79 31.14
N GLY A 395 22.96 -15.18 31.67
CA GLY A 395 22.85 -15.89 32.95
C GLY A 395 23.03 -17.40 32.83
N SER A 396 23.13 -17.94 31.61
CA SER A 396 23.16 -19.39 31.41
C SER A 396 24.53 -19.99 31.67
N LYS A 397 24.53 -21.11 32.40
CA LYS A 397 25.71 -21.96 32.57
C LYS A 397 25.93 -22.91 31.39
N VAL A 398 24.91 -23.11 30.56
CA VAL A 398 24.96 -23.98 29.39
C VAL A 398 25.39 -23.16 28.19
N GLU A 399 26.47 -23.59 27.54
CA GLU A 399 27.03 -22.91 26.38
C GLU A 399 26.39 -23.41 25.08
N ALA A 400 26.15 -22.49 24.14
CA ALA A 400 25.73 -22.83 22.79
C ALA A 400 26.92 -23.39 21.99
N SER A 401 26.75 -24.58 21.41
CA SER A 401 27.78 -25.16 20.56
C SER A 401 27.84 -24.47 19.19
N PRO A 402 29.01 -24.41 18.53
CA PRO A 402 29.13 -23.83 17.19
C PRO A 402 28.19 -24.48 16.16
N VAL A 403 27.91 -25.78 16.30
CA VAL A 403 26.99 -26.52 15.43
C VAL A 403 25.55 -26.04 15.62
N GLU A 404 25.12 -25.78 16.86
CA GLU A 404 23.79 -25.24 17.14
C GLU A 404 23.65 -23.80 16.65
N VAL A 405 24.68 -22.97 16.83
CA VAL A 405 24.72 -21.60 16.31
C VAL A 405 24.64 -21.60 14.78
N ALA A 406 25.43 -22.44 14.11
CA ALA A 406 25.45 -22.55 12.65
C ALA A 406 24.12 -23.06 12.07
N LYS A 407 23.37 -23.90 12.79
CA LYS A 407 22.03 -24.34 12.36
C LYS A 407 21.03 -23.19 12.24
N VAL A 408 21.18 -22.12 13.03
CA VAL A 408 20.27 -20.95 12.99
C VAL A 408 20.86 -19.82 12.15
N PHE A 409 22.11 -19.44 12.42
CA PHE A 409 22.78 -18.24 11.89
C PHE A 409 23.86 -18.54 10.84
N GLY A 410 24.09 -19.80 10.48
CA GLY A 410 25.02 -20.15 9.40
C GLY A 410 24.50 -19.72 8.02
N SER A 411 25.38 -19.73 7.02
CA SER A 411 25.02 -19.46 5.62
C SER A 411 23.94 -20.40 5.08
N GLU A 412 23.87 -21.62 5.64
CA GLU A 412 22.85 -22.65 5.35
C GLU A 412 21.87 -22.85 6.52
N GLY A 413 21.87 -21.91 7.47
CA GLY A 413 21.04 -21.93 8.67
C GLY A 413 19.59 -21.51 8.40
N GLY A 414 18.75 -21.62 9.43
CA GLY A 414 17.33 -21.29 9.35
C GLY A 414 17.05 -19.87 8.85
N VAL A 415 17.82 -18.87 9.33
CA VAL A 415 17.64 -17.47 8.89
C VAL A 415 17.96 -17.31 7.40
N ALA A 416 19.10 -17.83 6.95
CA ALA A 416 19.51 -17.71 5.55
C ALA A 416 18.54 -18.41 4.59
N LYS A 417 18.11 -19.64 4.93
CA LYS A 417 17.08 -20.38 4.17
C LYS A 417 15.75 -19.64 4.12
N PHE A 418 15.31 -19.07 5.23
CA PHE A 418 14.10 -18.26 5.26
C PHE A 418 14.23 -17.04 4.33
N VAL A 419 15.36 -16.35 4.36
CA VAL A 419 15.60 -15.18 3.50
C VAL A 419 15.55 -15.59 2.03
N GLU A 420 16.23 -16.67 1.66
CA GLU A 420 16.30 -17.14 0.28
C GLU A 420 14.93 -17.63 -0.25
N GLN A 421 14.22 -18.44 0.53
CA GLN A 421 13.00 -19.11 0.09
C GLN A 421 11.74 -18.24 0.26
N SER A 422 11.66 -17.48 1.35
CA SER A 422 10.45 -16.78 1.76
C SER A 422 10.50 -15.28 1.47
N LEU A 423 11.67 -14.65 1.63
CA LEU A 423 11.79 -13.19 1.59
C LEU A 423 12.37 -12.66 0.27
N ALA A 424 13.27 -13.38 -0.39
CA ALA A 424 14.09 -12.87 -1.49
C ALA A 424 13.28 -12.26 -2.64
N ALA A 425 12.17 -12.89 -3.02
CA ALA A 425 11.31 -12.37 -4.10
C ALA A 425 10.55 -11.10 -3.72
N LEU A 426 10.39 -10.82 -2.42
CA LEU A 426 9.63 -9.70 -1.85
C LEU A 426 10.51 -8.51 -1.46
N VAL A 427 11.84 -8.65 -1.49
CA VAL A 427 12.78 -7.60 -1.06
C VAL A 427 13.87 -7.36 -2.09
N VAL A 428 14.46 -6.17 -2.07
CA VAL A 428 15.71 -5.83 -2.75
C VAL A 428 16.79 -5.68 -1.69
N ARG A 429 17.86 -6.46 -1.83
CA ARG A 429 19.06 -6.33 -1.01
C ARG A 429 20.07 -5.40 -1.71
N ARG A 430 20.54 -4.38 -0.99
CA ARG A 430 21.62 -3.47 -1.43
C ARG A 430 22.69 -3.41 -0.33
N GLY A 431 23.78 -4.15 -0.53
CA GLY A 431 24.78 -4.36 0.51
C GLY A 431 24.16 -5.00 1.76
N ASP A 432 24.24 -4.28 2.88
CA ASP A 432 23.68 -4.69 4.17
C ASP A 432 22.24 -4.21 4.41
N THR A 433 21.68 -3.42 3.49
CA THR A 433 20.30 -2.93 3.62
C THR A 433 19.32 -3.81 2.86
N VAL A 434 18.18 -4.07 3.47
CA VAL A 434 17.07 -4.83 2.89
C VAL A 434 15.84 -3.92 2.84
N SER A 435 15.31 -3.71 1.63
CA SER A 435 14.14 -2.87 1.39
C SER A 435 13.04 -3.70 0.73
N PRO A 436 11.77 -3.56 1.12
CA PRO A 436 10.69 -4.28 0.46
C PRO A 436 10.53 -3.83 -0.98
N ARG A 437 10.27 -4.78 -1.89
CA ARG A 437 9.81 -4.46 -3.24
C ARG A 437 8.37 -3.95 -3.17
N THR A 438 8.05 -2.99 -4.03
CA THR A 438 6.74 -2.35 -4.07
C THR A 438 6.13 -2.44 -5.45
N TRP A 439 4.81 -2.60 -5.49
CA TRP A 439 3.98 -2.42 -6.67
C TRP A 439 2.96 -1.33 -6.37
N ALA A 440 2.95 -0.26 -7.17
CA ALA A 440 2.14 0.94 -6.89
C ALA A 440 2.34 1.47 -5.45
N ASP A 441 3.59 1.59 -5.00
CA ASP A 441 4.00 2.01 -3.65
C ASP A 441 3.47 1.13 -2.50
N MET A 442 2.94 -0.05 -2.81
CA MET A 442 2.46 -1.03 -1.84
C MET A 442 3.36 -2.27 -1.83
N GLY A 443 3.63 -2.81 -0.65
CA GLY A 443 4.43 -4.01 -0.48
C GLY A 443 4.35 -4.49 0.97
N VAL A 444 5.08 -5.56 1.27
CA VAL A 444 5.21 -6.05 2.65
C VAL A 444 5.90 -4.99 3.51
N ARG A 445 5.38 -4.72 4.70
CA ARG A 445 6.04 -3.81 5.64
C ARG A 445 6.90 -4.61 6.60
N LEU A 446 8.22 -4.50 6.44
CA LEU A 446 9.17 -5.14 7.35
C LEU A 446 9.32 -4.33 8.63
N LEU A 447 9.42 -5.02 9.77
CA LEU A 447 9.67 -4.37 11.05
C LEU A 447 11.12 -3.86 11.12
N PRO A 448 11.36 -2.66 11.71
CA PRO A 448 12.70 -2.09 11.82
C PRO A 448 13.70 -3.03 12.47
N ASP A 449 13.31 -3.68 13.58
CA ASP A 449 14.17 -4.61 14.33
C ASP A 449 14.64 -5.80 13.48
N PHE A 450 13.77 -6.33 12.63
CA PHE A 450 14.13 -7.39 11.70
C PHE A 450 15.08 -6.89 10.61
N SER A 451 14.73 -5.78 9.96
CA SER A 451 15.53 -5.23 8.85
C SER A 451 16.93 -4.78 9.27
N GLY A 452 17.08 -4.24 10.48
CA GLY A 452 18.37 -3.81 11.04
C GLY A 452 19.24 -4.97 11.53
N GLY A 453 18.63 -6.06 12.02
CA GLY A 453 19.35 -7.25 12.49
C GLY A 453 19.75 -8.23 11.39
N LEU A 454 19.05 -8.21 10.25
CA LEU A 454 19.16 -9.25 9.22
C LEU A 454 20.58 -9.42 8.65
N ALA A 455 21.30 -8.33 8.41
CA ALA A 455 22.67 -8.38 7.91
C ALA A 455 23.60 -9.10 8.88
N ALA A 456 23.43 -8.88 10.20
CA ALA A 456 24.23 -9.54 11.23
C ALA A 456 23.91 -11.03 11.37
N TRP A 457 22.67 -11.45 11.10
CA TRP A 457 22.25 -12.86 11.22
C TRP A 457 22.57 -13.72 10.00
N VAL A 458 22.77 -13.10 8.83
CA VAL A 458 23.06 -13.78 7.55
C VAL A 458 24.52 -13.60 7.13
N ALA A 459 25.27 -12.71 7.80
CA ALA A 459 26.71 -12.62 7.60
C ALA A 459 27.34 -14.00 7.80
N PRO A 460 28.28 -14.43 6.93
CA PRO A 460 29.07 -15.61 7.22
C PRO A 460 29.66 -15.42 8.62
N LEU A 461 29.68 -16.48 9.43
CA LEU A 461 30.18 -16.52 10.80
C LEU A 461 31.71 -16.26 10.86
N SER A 462 32.25 -15.31 10.09
CA SER A 462 33.63 -14.85 10.13
C SER A 462 33.83 -14.06 11.42
N GLY A 463 34.08 -14.80 12.50
CA GLY A 463 34.33 -14.30 13.85
C GLY A 463 33.84 -15.22 14.99
N GLN A 464 32.91 -16.16 14.73
CA GLN A 464 32.49 -17.21 15.68
C GLN A 464 32.41 -18.61 15.04
N GLY A 465 32.82 -18.73 13.78
CA GLY A 465 32.98 -19.98 13.06
C GLY A 465 33.08 -19.76 11.54
N GLY A 466 34.29 -19.53 11.03
CA GLY A 466 34.61 -19.61 9.60
C GLY A 466 34.63 -18.28 8.85
N ALA A 467 35.84 -17.71 8.69
CA ALA A 467 36.14 -16.83 7.57
C ALA A 467 36.55 -17.68 6.37
N SER A 468 35.65 -17.85 5.40
CA SER A 468 36.00 -18.35 4.07
C SER A 468 36.05 -17.19 3.09
N SER A 469 37.25 -16.81 2.67
CA SER A 469 37.45 -16.28 1.33
C SER A 469 38.75 -16.83 0.74
N ALA A 470 38.56 -17.57 -0.35
CA ALA A 470 39.50 -17.90 -1.42
C ALA A 470 40.62 -18.91 -1.14
N GLY A 471 40.35 -20.17 -1.49
CA GLY A 471 41.36 -21.20 -1.74
C GLY A 471 40.74 -22.59 -1.78
N GLY A 472 40.43 -23.10 -2.98
CA GLY A 472 39.91 -24.45 -3.16
C GLY A 472 40.88 -25.50 -2.61
N GLY A 473 40.37 -26.39 -1.76
CA GLY A 473 41.11 -27.52 -1.22
C GLY A 473 40.24 -28.28 -0.23
N ALA A 474 39.81 -29.48 -0.62
CA ALA A 474 39.11 -30.40 0.26
C ALA A 474 40.01 -30.82 1.45
N GLY A 475 39.46 -30.79 2.66
CA GLY A 475 40.00 -31.49 3.83
C GLY A 475 40.97 -30.70 4.72
N ALA A 476 40.45 -29.80 5.54
CA ALA A 476 41.04 -29.47 6.85
C ALA A 476 39.96 -28.83 7.73
N ALA A 477 39.81 -29.31 8.97
CA ALA A 477 39.04 -28.60 9.98
C ALA A 477 39.58 -27.17 10.10
N ALA A 478 38.73 -26.16 9.92
CA ALA A 478 39.14 -24.76 10.03
C ALA A 478 39.75 -24.54 11.42
N ALA A 479 41.02 -24.11 11.46
CA ALA A 479 41.67 -23.70 12.70
C ALA A 479 40.84 -22.57 13.34
N GLU A 480 40.45 -22.73 14.60
CA GLU A 480 39.73 -21.68 15.34
C GLU A 480 40.59 -20.41 15.36
N ALA A 481 39.99 -19.26 15.06
CA ALA A 481 40.69 -17.98 15.01
C ALA A 481 41.27 -17.64 16.40
N GLN A 482 42.60 -17.74 16.53
CA GLN A 482 43.28 -17.53 17.81
C GLN A 482 43.49 -16.04 18.09
N THR A 483 43.12 -15.60 19.28
CA THR A 483 43.40 -14.27 19.83
C THR A 483 44.62 -14.36 20.73
N VAL A 484 45.60 -13.48 20.51
CA VAL A 484 46.79 -13.38 21.35
C VAL A 484 46.69 -12.12 22.20
N PHE A 485 46.78 -12.31 23.50
CA PHE A 485 46.75 -11.22 24.47
C PHE A 485 47.80 -11.44 25.54
N GLU A 486 48.07 -10.41 26.32
CA GLU A 486 48.90 -10.53 27.50
C GLU A 486 48.19 -10.03 28.74
N LEU A 487 48.60 -10.63 29.87
CA LEU A 487 48.15 -10.26 31.20
C LEU A 487 49.33 -9.78 32.04
N LEU A 488 49.14 -8.65 32.72
CA LEU A 488 50.06 -8.15 33.74
C LEU A 488 49.41 -8.35 35.12
N PRO A 489 50.00 -9.18 36.00
CA PRO A 489 49.48 -9.37 37.35
C PRO A 489 49.72 -8.14 38.23
N GLN A 490 48.76 -7.79 39.09
CA GLN A 490 48.95 -6.79 40.14
C GLN A 490 49.09 -7.44 41.52
N ALA A 491 49.84 -6.80 42.42
CA ALA A 491 49.99 -7.22 43.80
C ALA A 491 48.67 -7.06 44.58
N VAL A 492 48.30 -8.10 45.33
CA VAL A 492 47.08 -8.13 46.14
C VAL A 492 47.47 -8.28 47.61
N PRO A 493 47.43 -7.21 48.40
CA PRO A 493 47.64 -7.30 49.84
C PRO A 493 46.65 -8.28 50.45
N GLY A 494 47.14 -9.25 51.23
CA GLY A 494 46.30 -10.32 51.82
C GLY A 494 46.43 -11.69 51.15
N LEU A 495 47.06 -11.78 49.98
CA LEU A 495 47.38 -13.05 49.31
C LEU A 495 48.90 -13.29 49.30
N THR A 496 49.32 -14.52 49.57
CA THR A 496 50.70 -14.98 49.37
C THR A 496 51.00 -15.22 47.89
N GLU A 497 50.01 -15.77 47.18
CA GLU A 497 50.06 -15.97 45.73
C GLU A 497 48.66 -16.05 45.12
N TYR A 498 48.56 -15.84 43.81
CA TYR A 498 47.38 -16.22 43.04
C TYR A 498 47.76 -16.79 41.68
N THR A 499 46.86 -17.61 41.15
CA THR A 499 47.00 -18.30 39.88
C THR A 499 45.80 -17.99 39.00
N VAL A 500 46.07 -17.57 37.77
CA VAL A 500 45.11 -17.41 36.68
C VAL A 500 45.38 -18.54 35.69
N ASP A 501 44.40 -19.41 35.50
CA ASP A 501 44.40 -20.49 34.50
C ASP A 501 43.40 -20.13 33.40
N ILE A 502 43.85 -20.10 32.14
CA ILE A 502 43.01 -19.86 30.95
C ILE A 502 43.33 -20.96 29.94
N ASP A 503 42.35 -21.82 29.67
CA ASP A 503 42.47 -22.96 28.75
C ASP A 503 43.74 -23.80 29.01
N GLY A 504 44.13 -23.99 30.28
CA GLY A 504 45.32 -24.71 30.72
C GLY A 504 46.64 -23.91 30.70
N GLN A 505 46.63 -22.66 30.24
CA GLN A 505 47.76 -21.74 30.36
C GLN A 505 47.71 -21.08 31.75
N GLN A 506 48.78 -21.20 32.54
CA GLN A 506 48.80 -20.72 33.93
C GLN A 506 49.75 -19.53 34.13
N LEU A 507 49.24 -18.46 34.72
CA LEU A 507 49.99 -17.35 35.31
C LEU A 507 49.91 -17.46 36.83
N ARG A 508 51.00 -17.90 37.46
CA ARG A 508 51.15 -17.92 38.92
C ARG A 508 51.99 -16.72 39.38
N TYR A 509 51.43 -15.91 40.27
CA TYR A 509 52.04 -14.67 40.74
C TYR A 509 52.18 -14.66 42.27
N ARG A 510 53.40 -14.36 42.75
CA ARG A 510 53.79 -14.38 44.18
C ARG A 510 54.24 -13.01 44.69
N ASN A 511 53.53 -11.94 44.31
CA ASN A 511 53.88 -10.55 44.68
C ASN A 511 55.32 -10.12 44.30
N ALA A 512 55.88 -10.72 43.24
CA ALA A 512 57.17 -10.34 42.68
C ALA A 512 57.03 -9.12 41.72
N ALA A 513 58.13 -8.65 41.14
CA ALA A 513 58.05 -7.64 40.08
C ALA A 513 57.15 -8.14 38.94
N ALA A 514 56.11 -7.36 38.60
CA ALA A 514 55.10 -7.77 37.62
C ALA A 514 55.67 -7.74 36.20
N THR A 515 55.44 -8.81 35.44
CA THR A 515 55.81 -8.93 34.03
C THR A 515 54.63 -9.37 33.18
N TRP A 516 54.60 -8.93 31.93
CA TRP A 516 53.57 -9.34 31.00
C TRP A 516 53.73 -10.82 30.63
N SER A 517 52.61 -11.54 30.66
CA SER A 517 52.55 -12.97 30.32
C SER A 517 51.67 -13.18 29.11
N HIS A 518 52.16 -13.91 28.11
CA HIS A 518 51.45 -14.20 26.86
C HIS A 518 50.41 -15.30 27.03
N PHE A 519 49.24 -15.08 26.45
CA PHE A 519 48.15 -16.03 26.36
C PHE A 519 47.62 -16.13 24.93
N VAL A 520 47.11 -17.30 24.59
CA VAL A 520 46.48 -17.60 23.30
C VAL A 520 45.13 -18.24 23.58
N TRP A 521 44.06 -17.70 23.00
CA TRP A 521 42.70 -18.21 23.14
C TRP A 521 42.05 -18.43 21.77
N PRO A 522 41.43 -19.59 21.49
CA PRO A 522 41.36 -20.78 22.34
C PRO A 522 42.73 -21.43 22.58
N GLY A 523 42.98 -21.83 23.83
CA GLY A 523 44.25 -22.41 24.26
C GLY A 523 44.34 -23.93 24.03
N PRO A 524 45.51 -24.55 24.26
CA PRO A 524 45.74 -25.97 23.98
C PRO A 524 45.17 -26.93 25.05
N GLY A 525 44.76 -26.44 26.21
CA GLY A 525 44.29 -27.24 27.34
C GLY A 525 42.76 -27.37 27.43
N THR A 526 42.27 -27.71 28.63
CA THR A 526 40.84 -27.82 28.89
C THR A 526 40.19 -26.43 28.86
N PRO A 527 39.17 -26.18 28.02
CA PRO A 527 38.56 -24.86 27.90
C PRO A 527 37.94 -24.39 29.21
N GLY A 528 38.26 -23.16 29.61
CA GLY A 528 37.75 -22.56 30.83
C GLY A 528 38.72 -21.57 31.45
N VAL A 529 38.23 -20.83 32.44
CA VAL A 529 39.04 -19.87 33.19
C VAL A 529 38.85 -20.09 34.68
N LYS A 530 39.96 -20.15 35.42
CA LYS A 530 39.96 -20.21 36.88
C LYS A 530 40.95 -19.20 37.47
N ILE A 531 40.47 -18.38 38.41
CA ILE A 531 41.27 -17.45 39.19
C ILE A 531 41.17 -17.87 40.66
N SER A 532 42.30 -18.24 41.25
CA SER A 532 42.37 -18.66 42.66
C SER A 532 43.58 -18.03 43.36
N GLY A 533 43.46 -17.75 44.65
CA GLY A 533 44.54 -17.18 45.46
C GLY A 533 44.68 -17.86 46.80
N VAL A 534 45.86 -17.79 47.39
CA VAL A 534 46.17 -18.35 48.71
C VAL A 534 46.41 -17.20 49.68
N THR A 535 45.69 -17.20 50.80
CA THR A 535 45.83 -16.19 51.87
C THR A 535 47.07 -16.45 52.73
N TYR A 536 47.45 -15.50 53.60
CA TYR A 536 48.55 -15.69 54.56
C TYR A 536 48.32 -16.86 55.52
N ASP A 537 47.05 -17.17 55.82
CA ASP A 537 46.66 -18.28 56.69
C ASP A 537 46.61 -19.63 55.96
N GLY A 538 47.07 -19.69 54.70
CA GLY A 538 47.12 -20.91 53.88
C GLY A 538 45.77 -21.35 53.28
N ARG A 539 44.70 -20.57 53.42
CA ARG A 539 43.40 -20.87 52.79
C ARG A 539 43.39 -20.46 51.32
N THR A 540 42.90 -21.34 50.46
CA THR A 540 42.65 -21.06 49.04
C THR A 540 41.27 -20.41 48.85
N LEU A 541 41.24 -19.28 48.16
CA LEU A 541 40.05 -18.54 47.75
C LEU A 541 39.90 -18.60 46.24
N GLU A 542 38.68 -18.78 45.76
CA GLU A 542 38.36 -18.87 44.33
C GLU A 542 37.61 -17.61 43.89
N PHE A 543 38.30 -16.72 43.18
CA PHE A 543 37.78 -15.43 42.76
C PHE A 543 36.89 -15.51 41.51
N PHE A 544 37.19 -16.47 40.64
CA PHE A 544 36.44 -16.71 39.41
C PHE A 544 36.65 -18.14 38.93
N ASN A 545 35.61 -18.79 38.44
CA ASN A 545 35.69 -20.13 37.89
C ASN A 545 34.54 -20.36 36.92
N GLU A 546 34.84 -20.29 35.64
CA GLU A 546 33.89 -20.60 34.57
C GLU A 546 34.54 -21.63 33.64
N PRO A 547 34.13 -22.91 33.71
CA PRO A 547 34.54 -23.91 32.74
C PRO A 547 33.82 -23.66 31.41
N GLY A 548 34.45 -24.06 30.30
CA GLY A 548 33.84 -23.99 28.97
C GLY A 548 34.52 -22.98 28.03
N ARG A 549 34.10 -23.01 26.77
CA ARG A 549 34.74 -22.28 25.67
C ARG A 549 34.55 -20.77 25.77
N TYR A 550 33.50 -20.32 26.44
CA TYR A 550 33.24 -18.89 26.67
C TYR A 550 33.82 -18.39 28.01
N GLY A 551 34.65 -19.19 28.69
CA GLY A 551 35.25 -18.85 29.98
C GLY A 551 35.98 -17.49 29.96
N LEU A 552 36.77 -17.22 28.90
CA LEU A 552 37.47 -15.94 28.74
C LEU A 552 36.50 -14.76 28.56
N GLU A 553 35.47 -14.92 27.73
CA GLU A 553 34.49 -13.87 27.48
C GLU A 553 33.69 -13.55 28.75
N LYS A 554 33.27 -14.59 29.48
CA LYS A 554 32.62 -14.47 30.79
C LYS A 554 33.55 -13.81 31.82
N MET A 555 34.83 -14.18 31.84
CA MET A 555 35.84 -13.56 32.72
C MET A 555 35.90 -12.05 32.50
N ILE A 556 35.96 -11.61 31.24
CA ILE A 556 36.01 -10.19 30.87
C ILE A 556 34.67 -9.48 31.15
N ASN A 557 33.54 -10.13 30.85
CA ASN A 557 32.21 -9.54 31.01
C ASN A 557 31.78 -9.36 32.48
N THR A 558 32.24 -10.26 33.37
CA THR A 558 31.94 -10.22 34.81
C THR A 558 32.91 -9.36 35.62
N ALA A 559 34.08 -9.04 35.07
CA ALA A 559 35.07 -8.19 35.72
C ALA A 559 34.58 -6.74 35.91
N GLN A 560 35.01 -6.12 37.01
CA GLN A 560 34.98 -4.66 37.14
C GLN A 560 36.06 -4.08 36.23
N ARG A 561 35.64 -3.33 35.20
CA ARG A 561 36.52 -2.85 34.13
C ARG A 561 36.85 -1.37 34.30
N LYS A 562 38.14 -1.03 34.23
CA LYS A 562 38.63 0.34 34.18
C LYS A 562 39.63 0.50 33.03
N ARG A 563 39.46 1.55 32.22
CA ARG A 563 40.41 1.87 31.14
C ARG A 563 41.62 2.59 31.72
N THR A 564 42.81 2.19 31.31
CA THR A 564 44.08 2.81 31.73
C THR A 564 44.58 3.74 30.63
N ASP A 565 45.35 4.78 31.00
CA ASP A 565 45.91 5.77 30.07
C ASP A 565 46.86 5.17 29.02
N SER A 566 47.41 3.97 29.31
CA SER A 566 48.27 3.18 28.42
C SER A 566 47.53 2.38 27.34
N GLY A 567 46.19 2.45 27.28
CA GLY A 567 45.37 1.68 26.35
C GLY A 567 45.06 0.24 26.80
N ALA A 568 45.57 -0.19 27.96
CA ALA A 568 45.22 -1.47 28.59
C ALA A 568 43.94 -1.39 29.45
N PHE A 569 43.24 -2.51 29.60
CA PHE A 569 42.07 -2.63 30.48
C PHE A 569 42.48 -3.25 31.81
N GLU A 570 42.21 -2.56 32.90
CA GLU A 570 42.27 -3.14 34.24
C GLU A 570 40.99 -3.92 34.50
N LEU A 571 41.14 -5.21 34.81
CA LEU A 571 40.07 -6.15 35.13
C LEU A 571 40.20 -6.55 36.61
N ARG A 572 39.12 -6.41 37.37
CA ARG A 572 39.12 -6.69 38.82
C ARG A 572 37.98 -7.63 39.22
N TRP A 573 38.30 -8.66 40.00
CA TRP A 573 37.36 -9.64 40.56
C TRP A 573 37.41 -9.62 42.09
N PRO A 574 36.42 -9.01 42.77
CA PRO A 574 36.37 -8.96 44.23
C PRO A 574 35.80 -10.27 44.83
N GLN A 575 36.34 -10.69 45.97
CA GLN A 575 35.83 -11.77 46.80
C GLN A 575 36.01 -11.40 48.28
N GLY A 576 34.90 -11.05 48.95
CA GLY A 576 34.95 -10.52 50.32
C GLY A 576 35.72 -9.21 50.38
N ALA A 577 36.73 -9.13 51.25
CA ALA A 577 37.60 -7.95 51.41
C ALA A 577 38.80 -7.92 50.43
N LEU A 578 39.02 -9.00 49.67
CA LEU A 578 40.14 -9.13 48.74
C LEU A 578 39.67 -8.95 47.30
N ALA A 579 40.55 -8.53 46.40
CA ALA A 579 40.24 -8.47 44.98
C ALA A 579 41.49 -8.75 44.16
N VAL A 580 41.38 -9.64 43.18
CA VAL A 580 42.43 -9.86 42.18
C VAL A 580 42.24 -8.85 41.06
N ALA A 581 43.33 -8.17 40.68
CA ALA A 581 43.36 -7.21 39.58
C ALA A 581 44.46 -7.58 38.57
N LEU A 582 44.12 -7.48 37.28
CA LEU A 582 45.01 -7.77 36.16
C LEU A 582 44.90 -6.63 35.14
N GLN A 583 45.99 -6.26 34.47
CA GLN A 583 45.89 -5.48 33.23
C GLN A 583 45.91 -6.41 32.02
N LEU A 584 44.97 -6.21 31.11
CA LEU A 584 44.85 -6.96 29.87
C LEU A 584 45.16 -6.02 28.68
N ARG A 585 46.04 -6.48 27.79
CA ARG A 585 46.28 -5.86 26.49
C ARG A 585 46.16 -6.90 25.37
N ILE A 586 45.48 -6.54 24.28
CA ILE A 586 45.33 -7.40 23.11
C ILE A 586 46.50 -7.12 22.16
N ILE A 587 47.22 -8.15 21.73
CA ILE A 587 48.35 -8.03 20.80
C ILE A 587 47.88 -8.23 19.38
N SER A 588 47.16 -9.33 19.15
CA SER A 588 46.56 -9.63 17.86
C SER A 588 45.17 -10.19 18.08
N ASN A 589 44.23 -9.64 17.32
CA ASN A 589 42.88 -10.16 17.24
C ASN A 589 42.72 -10.78 15.86
N ALA A 590 42.49 -12.09 15.79
CA ALA A 590 42.10 -12.74 14.54
C ALA A 590 40.61 -12.47 14.23
N ALA A 591 39.84 -11.94 15.19
CA ALA A 591 38.53 -11.37 14.92
C ALA A 591 38.68 -9.92 14.42
N PRO A 592 37.90 -9.50 13.40
CA PRO A 592 37.72 -8.08 13.16
C PRO A 592 37.24 -7.43 14.47
N PRO A 593 37.61 -6.16 14.75
CA PRO A 593 37.20 -5.50 15.98
C PRO A 593 35.69 -5.68 16.12
N ALA A 594 35.26 -6.28 17.23
CA ALA A 594 33.86 -6.22 17.63
C ALA A 594 33.50 -4.75 17.51
N THR A 595 32.57 -4.44 16.60
CA THR A 595 32.06 -3.10 16.42
C THR A 595 31.69 -2.63 17.82
N ALA A 596 32.52 -1.73 18.37
CA ALA A 596 32.19 -1.01 19.57
C ALA A 596 30.80 -0.49 19.31
N ALA A 597 29.85 -0.87 20.17
CA ALA A 597 28.50 -0.35 20.13
C ALA A 597 28.64 1.15 19.91
N THR A 598 28.32 1.60 18.69
CA THR A 598 28.27 3.00 18.37
C THR A 598 27.29 3.56 19.38
N THR A 599 27.81 4.44 20.23
CA THR A 599 26.98 5.29 21.07
C THR A 599 26.11 6.09 20.11
N THR A 600 24.93 5.58 19.80
CA THR A 600 23.86 6.35 19.19
C THR A 600 23.49 7.46 20.18
N PRO A 601 23.39 8.72 19.75
CA PRO A 601 22.98 9.80 20.63
C PRO A 601 21.60 9.46 21.23
N ALA A 602 21.43 9.79 22.51
CA ALA A 602 20.20 9.61 23.24
C ALA A 602 18.99 10.17 22.47
N GLY A 603 18.03 9.29 22.14
CA GLY A 603 16.79 9.69 21.49
C GLY A 603 16.03 8.53 20.86
N ALA A 604 15.49 7.64 21.69
CA ALA A 604 14.31 6.78 21.48
C ALA A 604 14.49 5.45 22.21
N SER A 605 14.01 5.38 23.45
CA SER A 605 13.85 4.15 24.21
C SER A 605 12.65 3.36 23.67
N VAL A 606 12.90 2.34 22.86
CA VAL A 606 11.98 1.20 22.68
C VAL A 606 12.83 -0.06 22.64
N GLY A 607 12.64 -0.95 23.62
CA GLY A 607 13.07 -2.36 23.60
C GLY A 607 14.57 -2.62 23.58
N GLY A 608 15.16 -2.87 24.76
CA GLY A 608 16.52 -3.41 24.87
C GLY A 608 16.63 -4.83 24.27
N GLY A 609 16.92 -4.92 22.98
CA GLY A 609 17.26 -6.17 22.31
C GLY A 609 18.61 -6.70 22.81
N ARG A 610 18.63 -7.93 23.30
CA ARG A 610 19.88 -8.65 23.62
C ARG A 610 20.68 -8.83 22.32
N PRO A 611 22.01 -8.70 22.33
CA PRO A 611 22.82 -9.04 21.16
C PRO A 611 22.50 -10.49 20.73
N GLY A 612 22.00 -10.67 19.51
CA GLY A 612 21.61 -11.99 18.96
C GLY A 612 20.17 -12.46 19.23
N ALA A 613 19.28 -11.61 19.78
CA ALA A 613 17.87 -11.96 19.92
C ALA A 613 17.12 -11.81 18.58
N LEU A 614 16.51 -12.89 18.11
CA LEU A 614 15.60 -12.88 16.97
C LEU A 614 14.23 -12.32 17.39
N PRO A 615 13.59 -11.45 16.57
CA PRO A 615 12.24 -11.00 16.85
C PRO A 615 11.22 -12.11 16.57
N ALA A 616 10.10 -12.12 17.29
CA ALA A 616 9.01 -13.08 17.05
C ALA A 616 8.23 -12.80 15.75
N MET A 617 8.21 -11.53 15.33
CA MET A 617 7.55 -11.08 14.11
C MET A 617 8.53 -10.30 13.25
N ILE A 618 8.30 -10.33 11.95
CA ILE A 618 9.21 -9.72 10.96
C ILE A 618 8.49 -8.74 10.04
N ALA A 619 7.16 -8.83 9.93
CA ALA A 619 6.36 -8.01 9.04
C ALA A 619 5.02 -7.58 9.67
N GLY A 620 4.48 -6.44 9.22
CA GLY A 620 3.21 -5.88 9.68
C GLY A 620 3.33 -4.55 10.43
N GLY A 621 2.22 -4.07 11.00
CA GLY A 621 2.22 -2.90 11.90
C GLY A 621 2.54 -3.31 13.33
N ALA A 622 3.09 -2.39 14.15
CA ALA A 622 3.47 -2.63 15.54
C ALA A 622 2.32 -3.14 16.46
N ASP A 623 1.07 -3.03 16.00
CA ASP A 623 -0.14 -3.53 16.67
C ASP A 623 -0.55 -4.96 16.28
N ALA A 624 0.29 -5.72 15.56
CA ALA A 624 0.05 -7.14 15.30
C ALA A 624 0.24 -7.96 16.58
N THR A 625 -0.62 -7.77 17.58
CA THR A 625 -0.68 -8.64 18.75
C THR A 625 -0.90 -10.07 18.30
N VAL A 626 -0.04 -10.97 18.77
CA VAL A 626 -0.12 -12.42 18.64
C VAL A 626 -1.56 -12.84 18.91
N ALA A 627 -2.33 -13.16 17.85
CA ALA A 627 -3.57 -13.86 18.01
C ALA A 627 -3.20 -15.23 18.58
N SER A 628 -3.39 -15.38 19.89
CA SER A 628 -3.20 -16.60 20.65
C SER A 628 -3.98 -17.73 19.98
N ILE A 629 -3.26 -18.61 19.31
CA ILE A 629 -3.77 -19.87 18.78
C ILE A 629 -3.96 -20.77 20.00
N THR A 630 -5.11 -20.66 20.67
CA THR A 630 -5.52 -21.63 21.68
C THR A 630 -6.19 -22.77 20.93
N PRO A 631 -5.74 -24.04 21.05
CA PRO A 631 -6.45 -25.15 20.45
C PRO A 631 -7.78 -25.31 21.18
N GLU A 632 -8.86 -25.13 20.43
CA GLU A 632 -10.23 -25.37 20.87
C GLU A 632 -10.36 -26.86 21.25
N ALA A 633 -10.43 -27.14 22.54
CA ALA A 633 -10.78 -28.47 23.05
C ALA A 633 -12.24 -28.74 22.69
N LYS A 634 -12.45 -29.74 21.82
CA LYS A 634 -13.80 -30.24 21.48
C LYS A 634 -14.50 -30.81 22.71
N PRO A 635 -15.83 -30.66 22.82
CA PRO A 635 -16.65 -31.38 23.79
C PRO A 635 -16.77 -32.87 23.45
#